data_AF-A0A4Q0AH74-F1
#
_entry.id   AF-A0A4Q0AH74-F1
#
_cell.length_a   1.000
_cell.length_b   1.000
_cell.length_c   1.000
_cell.angle_alpha   90.00
_cell.angle_beta   90.00
_cell.angle_gamma   90.00
#
_symmetry.space_group_name_H-M   'P 1'
#
loop_
_entity.id
_entity.type
_entity.pdbx_description
1 polymer ?
#
loop_
_entity_poly.entity_id
_entity_poly.type
_entity_poly.pdbx_seq_one_letter_code
_entity_poly.pdbx_strand_id
1 'polypeptide(L)'
;MIYANTNNKKTLRIITIGVVIVSIIGMIYLIDSKFTRLTPKVSALALAANWNAGRIIDDNLFYDNQDMSLQEIQTFLNQKVTNCDTNGSQQYNASLTNAQYAASQGWSGPPYVCLKDYYQVPRSDQNINNLSTNVIPTGAISAATIIKNAADTYNVSPRALLVILQKESLNLLNDNWPLPSQYRNPMGFGCPDTAPCDPVYEGFYNQINNAARQFKLYKTNASAYRYKNQQNNTISYQANSPSCGSSSVFIQNQATAGLYNYTPYQPNEAALNNLYGLGDACSSYGNRNFWRIFTDWFGGTIGPDYAWKLMSQDVYSDSGMTIAADTTILAPNKDYYFKLRVINNGNRTWKSDDANPVLLGTTTPYDRTSILCNSTWLSCNRPAKLSEASVAPGEKGTFVFKSNIPNIGKFSEYFSLVANGKTWLNDFGFFWQLNVLPPTTKWQPTNQAIYSDSARTKPVNVSALSPSTTYYASVTAKNTGNTIWSNAGKNPVLLAPSSPVDRSSAFYNASWTSINRSALLKEASILPGQLGTFEFSLTTPQTLGLYKEYFRPVVEGLTWMNDVGMYWPLNVSAPTSQWSVISQYAYQDSLKSQPYDTNSTVNKNRLFMSIKAQNTGNTIWQNSGANPTRLGTNNPMDHTSEFYDSSWIAPNRAASLIESSVAPGEIGTFEFWITTPYKPNGSVIKEYFRPVVEGLTWMNDVGMYQLFTFKSPINTWDYLSQGMYSDSTLKNSIDPTSTISSNTIYYLKLTLKNTSGEIWQKSTFALGTNNPPDRTSSFYNSSWQSPNRAATLKEDTVLPGGTGTFEFAVKTPSSAADYKEYFRPVVEGKVWLVDLGLYWQLKVR
;
A
#
# COMPACT_ATOMS: atom_id res chain seq x y z
N MET A 1 35.49 -48.76 52.74
CA MET A 1 36.65 -48.73 53.67
C MET A 1 37.30 -47.37 53.50
N ILE A 2 37.39 -46.43 54.44
CA ILE A 2 37.10 -46.36 55.88
C ILE A 2 36.62 -44.91 56.17
N TYR A 3 35.57 -44.82 56.99
CA TYR A 3 35.15 -43.72 57.90
C TYR A 3 36.33 -42.83 58.38
N ALA A 4 36.29 -41.50 58.53
CA ALA A 4 35.35 -40.57 59.16
C ALA A 4 36.12 -39.76 60.21
N ASN A 5 35.71 -38.49 60.36
CA ASN A 5 35.69 -37.70 61.61
C ASN A 5 37.04 -37.35 62.29
N THR A 6 37.27 -36.19 62.90
CA THR A 6 36.33 -35.20 63.46
C THR A 6 37.06 -33.88 63.78
N ASN A 7 36.47 -32.77 63.34
CA ASN A 7 36.07 -31.56 64.08
C ASN A 7 36.97 -30.89 65.14
N ASN A 8 37.26 -29.62 64.79
CA ASN A 8 36.98 -28.38 65.53
C ASN A 8 37.75 -28.05 66.82
N LYS A 9 38.56 -26.99 66.73
CA LYS A 9 38.26 -25.68 67.36
C LYS A 9 39.29 -24.62 66.93
N LYS A 10 38.90 -23.75 65.98
CA LYS A 10 39.19 -22.31 65.99
C LYS A 10 38.33 -21.64 64.92
N THR A 11 37.31 -20.96 65.40
CA THR A 11 36.17 -20.43 64.65
C THR A 11 36.56 -19.23 63.80
N LEU A 12 36.60 -19.47 62.49
CA LEU A 12 36.17 -18.63 61.38
C LEU A 12 35.59 -17.24 61.74
N ARG A 13 36.40 -16.19 61.58
CA ARG A 13 35.96 -14.84 61.17
C ARG A 13 37.02 -14.31 60.22
N ILE A 14 36.57 -13.57 59.20
CA ILE A 14 37.34 -12.97 58.09
C ILE A 14 37.40 -13.90 56.87
N ILE A 15 36.44 -13.70 55.95
CA ILE A 15 36.59 -13.54 54.49
C ILE A 15 35.16 -13.40 53.94
N THR A 16 34.61 -12.19 53.96
CA THR A 16 33.52 -11.75 53.05
C THR A 16 33.53 -10.23 52.93
N ILE A 17 34.68 -9.61 52.63
CA ILE A 17 34.76 -8.23 52.14
C ILE A 17 35.87 -8.21 51.10
N GLY A 18 35.51 -8.38 49.84
CA GLY A 18 36.49 -8.44 48.75
C GLY A 18 35.91 -8.66 47.35
N VAL A 19 34.61 -8.45 47.14
CA VAL A 19 33.96 -8.52 45.80
C VAL A 19 33.02 -7.33 45.55
N VAL A 20 33.01 -6.29 46.39
CA VAL A 20 32.10 -5.12 46.21
C VAL A 20 32.84 -3.81 45.86
N ILE A 21 34.18 -3.80 45.76
CA ILE A 21 34.95 -2.56 45.50
C ILE A 21 35.51 -2.43 44.07
N VAL A 22 35.37 -3.43 43.20
CA VAL A 22 35.76 -3.31 41.76
C VAL A 22 34.57 -2.97 40.84
N SER A 23 33.34 -3.04 41.36
CA SER A 23 32.12 -2.67 40.61
C SER A 23 31.63 -1.24 40.86
N ILE A 24 32.34 -0.45 41.69
CA ILE A 24 32.00 0.95 42.00
C ILE A 24 32.98 1.97 41.37
N ILE A 25 34.14 1.53 40.87
CA ILE A 25 35.09 2.41 40.16
C ILE A 25 34.92 2.34 38.62
N GLY A 26 34.30 1.28 38.09
CA GLY A 26 33.86 1.19 36.68
C GLY A 26 32.51 1.85 36.39
N MET A 27 31.78 2.28 37.43
CA MET A 27 30.46 2.94 37.31
C MET A 27 30.54 4.46 37.60
N ILE A 28 31.75 5.02 37.66
CA ILE A 28 32.02 6.46 37.72
C ILE A 28 32.59 7.01 36.40
N TYR A 29 32.91 6.15 35.42
CA TYR A 29 33.37 6.55 34.07
C TYR A 29 32.30 6.39 32.96
N LEU A 30 31.02 6.34 33.33
CA LEU A 30 29.88 6.29 32.39
C LEU A 30 28.75 7.29 32.73
N ILE A 31 29.06 8.38 33.44
CA ILE A 31 28.10 9.49 33.66
C ILE A 31 28.66 10.85 33.17
N ASP A 32 29.92 10.95 32.73
CA ASP A 32 30.52 12.25 32.39
C ASP A 32 30.49 12.60 30.88
N SER A 33 29.41 12.26 30.17
CA SER A 33 29.23 12.67 28.77
C SER A 33 27.89 13.33 28.44
N LYS A 34 27.09 13.71 29.45
CA LYS A 34 25.85 14.51 29.25
C LYS A 34 25.58 15.58 30.31
N PHE A 35 26.59 15.97 31.09
CA PHE A 35 26.54 17.27 31.76
C PHE A 35 27.33 18.27 30.92
N THR A 36 26.65 18.86 29.95
CA THR A 36 26.99 20.22 29.55
C THR A 36 26.95 21.02 30.85
N ARG A 37 28.12 21.37 31.40
CA ARG A 37 28.19 22.41 32.42
C ARG A 37 27.58 23.63 31.74
N LEU A 38 26.31 23.91 32.06
CA LEU A 38 25.74 25.22 31.86
C LEU A 38 26.59 26.14 32.72
N THR A 39 27.66 26.68 32.14
CA THR A 39 28.19 27.97 32.59
C THR A 39 26.96 28.85 32.70
N PRO A 40 26.61 29.37 33.90
CA PRO A 40 25.47 30.25 34.03
C PRO A 40 25.75 31.41 33.09
N LYS A 41 25.00 31.45 31.99
CA LYS A 41 25.00 32.60 31.11
C LYS A 41 24.46 33.71 31.99
N VAL A 42 25.34 34.62 32.41
CA VAL A 42 24.95 35.79 33.20
C VAL A 42 23.79 36.43 32.45
N SER A 43 22.61 36.45 33.07
CA SER A 43 21.43 37.11 32.53
C SER A 43 21.82 38.56 32.29
N ALA A 44 22.07 38.94 31.05
CA ALA A 44 22.36 40.32 30.71
C ALA A 44 21.04 41.08 30.84
N LEU A 45 20.93 41.93 31.87
CA LEU A 45 19.79 42.82 32.01
C LEU A 45 19.65 43.66 30.73
N ALA A 46 18.43 43.77 30.23
CA ALA A 46 18.15 44.58 29.06
C ALA A 46 18.53 46.07 29.32
N LEU A 47 19.29 46.66 28.40
CA LEU A 47 19.68 48.08 28.43
C LEU A 47 18.94 48.85 27.35
N ALA A 48 18.25 49.94 27.69
CA ALA A 48 17.42 50.70 26.74
C ALA A 48 18.18 51.15 25.48
N ALA A 49 19.49 51.42 25.60
CA ALA A 49 20.37 51.77 24.49
C ALA A 49 20.47 50.69 23.40
N ASN A 50 20.15 49.42 23.72
CA ASN A 50 20.18 48.31 22.78
C ASN A 50 18.82 48.06 22.09
N TRP A 51 17.79 48.86 22.42
CA TRP A 51 16.50 48.79 21.73
C TRP A 51 16.63 49.30 20.30
N ASN A 52 16.15 48.50 19.34
CA ASN A 52 16.05 48.88 17.95
C ASN A 52 14.64 48.55 17.43
N ALA A 53 13.85 49.59 17.21
CA ALA A 53 12.49 49.48 16.66
C ALA A 53 12.44 48.72 15.32
N GLY A 54 13.45 48.90 14.48
CA GLY A 54 13.52 48.22 13.18
C GLY A 54 13.98 46.77 13.25
N ARG A 55 14.52 46.33 14.40
CA ARG A 55 15.15 45.02 14.56
C ARG A 55 14.98 44.51 15.98
N ILE A 56 13.73 44.19 16.34
CA ILE A 56 13.36 43.73 17.69
C ILE A 56 14.03 42.38 17.99
N ILE A 57 13.97 41.46 17.02
CA ILE A 57 14.63 40.15 17.08
C ILE A 57 14.95 39.66 15.68
N ASP A 58 16.04 38.91 15.52
CA ASP A 58 16.43 38.32 14.24
C ASP A 58 15.60 37.09 13.85
N ASP A 59 15.41 36.94 12.54
CA ASP A 59 14.65 35.83 11.95
C ASP A 59 15.23 34.46 12.33
N ASN A 60 16.56 34.35 12.45
CA ASN A 60 17.25 33.12 12.82
C ASN A 60 17.09 32.75 14.30
N LEU A 61 16.68 33.67 15.16
CA LEU A 61 16.33 33.38 16.55
C LEU A 61 14.82 33.14 16.69
N PHE A 62 13.99 33.96 16.05
CA PHE A 62 12.54 33.87 16.18
C PHE A 62 11.93 32.64 15.48
N TYR A 63 12.52 32.21 14.36
CA TYR A 63 12.05 31.06 13.57
C TYR A 63 12.92 29.81 13.77
N ASP A 64 13.66 29.72 14.87
CA ASP A 64 14.42 28.54 15.26
C ASP A 64 13.60 27.61 16.17
N ASN A 65 12.85 26.68 15.56
CA ASN A 65 12.05 25.70 16.30
C ASN A 65 12.85 24.67 17.12
N GLN A 66 14.18 24.65 16.97
CA GLN A 66 15.08 23.77 17.72
C GLN A 66 15.87 24.50 18.80
N ASP A 67 15.55 25.76 19.12
CA ASP A 67 16.29 26.52 20.15
C ASP A 67 16.01 26.06 21.60
N MET A 68 15.01 25.19 21.78
CA MET A 68 14.78 24.39 22.98
C MET A 68 14.23 23.00 22.61
N SER A 69 14.80 21.97 23.22
CA SER A 69 14.24 20.63 23.29
C SER A 69 13.00 20.59 24.19
N LEU A 70 12.20 19.53 24.08
CA LEU A 70 11.05 19.31 24.97
C LEU A 70 11.46 19.33 26.45
N GLN A 71 12.60 18.73 26.79
CA GLN A 71 13.11 18.67 28.15
C GLN A 71 13.53 20.06 28.66
N GLU A 72 14.15 20.88 27.82
CA GLU A 72 14.50 22.26 28.18
C GLU A 72 13.26 23.12 28.41
N ILE A 73 12.19 22.93 27.62
CA ILE A 73 10.92 23.64 27.82
C ILE A 73 10.33 23.25 29.18
N GLN A 74 10.22 21.95 29.48
CA GLN A 74 9.70 21.50 30.78
C GLN A 74 10.56 22.00 31.94
N THR A 75 11.89 21.98 31.80
CA THR A 75 12.82 22.49 32.82
C THR A 75 12.61 23.97 33.05
N PHE A 76 12.42 24.74 31.98
CA PHE A 76 12.11 26.17 32.07
C PHE A 76 10.80 26.43 32.80
N LEU A 77 9.72 25.69 32.49
CA LEU A 77 8.44 25.81 33.20
C LEU A 77 8.59 25.47 34.70
N ASN A 78 9.35 24.43 35.03
CA ASN A 78 9.64 24.05 36.41
C ASN A 78 10.43 25.12 37.18
N GLN A 79 11.31 25.87 36.51
CA GLN A 79 12.08 26.97 37.11
C GLN A 79 11.22 28.20 37.41
N LYS A 80 10.15 28.42 36.64
CA LYS A 80 9.28 29.60 36.78
C LYS A 80 8.34 29.48 37.96
N VAL A 81 7.85 28.28 38.25
CA VAL A 81 7.06 27.98 39.43
C VAL A 81 7.62 26.74 40.10
N THR A 82 8.44 26.92 41.13
CA THR A 82 9.06 25.78 41.85
C THR A 82 8.01 24.98 42.63
N ASN A 83 7.09 25.66 43.32
CA ASN A 83 6.06 25.05 44.15
C ASN A 83 4.68 25.54 43.73
N CYS A 84 3.77 24.61 43.41
CA CYS A 84 2.37 24.92 43.12
C CYS A 84 1.55 24.88 44.40
N ASP A 85 0.74 25.91 44.69
CA ASP A 85 -0.24 25.93 45.78
C ASP A 85 -1.51 25.19 45.35
N THR A 86 -1.39 23.90 45.06
CA THR A 86 -2.47 23.08 44.48
C THR A 86 -3.74 23.09 45.33
N ASN A 87 -3.62 23.17 46.66
CA ASN A 87 -4.77 23.15 47.56
C ASN A 87 -5.22 24.55 47.99
N GLY A 88 -4.58 25.62 47.51
CA GLY A 88 -4.89 26.99 47.90
C GLY A 88 -4.67 27.27 49.39
N SER A 89 -3.68 26.60 50.00
CA SER A 89 -3.40 26.67 51.43
C SER A 89 -2.41 27.76 51.81
N GLN A 90 -1.73 28.38 50.83
CA GLN A 90 -0.88 29.54 51.09
C GLN A 90 -1.75 30.77 51.41
N GLN A 91 -1.21 31.65 52.26
CA GLN A 91 -1.90 32.87 52.67
C GLN A 91 -1.95 33.88 51.51
N TYR A 92 -3.16 34.32 51.17
CA TYR A 92 -3.37 35.46 50.28
C TYR A 92 -3.14 36.78 51.02
N ASN A 93 -3.66 36.85 52.25
CA ASN A 93 -3.41 37.94 53.21
C ASN A 93 -3.42 37.39 54.65
N ALA A 94 -3.34 38.27 55.65
CA ALA A 94 -3.28 37.89 57.06
C ALA A 94 -4.50 37.06 57.55
N SER A 95 -5.64 37.11 56.83
CA SER A 95 -6.92 36.54 57.28
C SER A 95 -7.44 35.41 56.39
N LEU A 96 -6.95 35.27 55.15
CA LEU A 96 -7.49 34.33 54.16
C LEU A 96 -6.37 33.56 53.44
N THR A 97 -6.59 32.27 53.20
CA THR A 97 -5.82 31.50 52.21
C THR A 97 -6.27 31.81 50.78
N ASN A 98 -5.46 31.46 49.79
CA ASN A 98 -5.80 31.59 48.36
C ASN A 98 -7.16 30.97 48.02
N ALA A 99 -7.46 29.76 48.52
CA ALA A 99 -8.75 29.10 48.33
C ALA A 99 -9.91 29.89 48.98
N GLN A 100 -9.72 30.42 50.19
CA GLN A 100 -10.75 31.19 50.88
C GLN A 100 -11.01 32.54 50.19
N TYR A 101 -9.95 33.19 49.70
CA TYR A 101 -10.08 34.40 48.93
C TYR A 101 -10.79 34.16 47.58
N ALA A 102 -10.41 33.12 46.83
CA ALA A 102 -11.10 32.73 45.61
C ALA A 102 -12.60 32.49 45.84
N ALA A 103 -12.96 31.78 46.92
CA ALA A 103 -14.35 31.58 47.30
C ALA A 103 -15.09 32.90 47.60
N SER A 104 -14.42 33.86 48.27
CA SER A 104 -14.99 35.18 48.55
C SER A 104 -15.30 36.00 47.29
N GLN A 105 -14.55 35.74 46.20
CA GLN A 105 -14.73 36.41 44.90
C GLN A 105 -15.64 35.62 43.95
N GLY A 106 -16.13 34.45 44.35
CA GLY A 106 -16.88 33.54 43.48
C GLY A 106 -16.02 32.92 42.36
N TRP A 107 -14.70 32.88 42.53
CA TRP A 107 -13.77 32.26 41.58
C TRP A 107 -13.68 30.75 41.80
N SER A 108 -13.09 30.04 40.83
CA SER A 108 -12.87 28.59 40.94
C SER A 108 -12.00 28.25 42.15
N GLY A 109 -12.48 27.29 42.96
CA GLY A 109 -11.72 26.73 44.08
C GLY A 109 -10.68 25.69 43.64
N PRO A 110 -9.90 25.16 44.60
CA PRO A 110 -8.90 24.12 44.33
C PRO A 110 -9.55 22.81 43.82
N PRO A 111 -8.78 21.94 43.12
CA PRO A 111 -7.33 22.00 42.96
C PRO A 111 -6.86 23.01 41.91
N TYR A 112 -5.81 23.78 42.23
CA TYR A 112 -5.12 24.65 41.28
C TYR A 112 -3.99 23.88 40.57
N VAL A 113 -3.91 24.01 39.25
CA VAL A 113 -2.88 23.34 38.43
C VAL A 113 -1.99 24.39 37.78
N CYS A 114 -0.72 24.41 38.17
CA CYS A 114 0.29 25.30 37.59
C CYS A 114 0.66 24.87 36.17
N LEU A 115 1.12 25.82 35.35
CA LEU A 115 1.39 25.56 33.92
C LEU A 115 2.37 24.40 33.70
N LYS A 116 3.36 24.23 34.60
CA LYS A 116 4.33 23.13 34.54
C LYS A 116 3.70 21.74 34.69
N ASP A 117 2.52 21.64 35.34
CA ASP A 117 1.78 20.40 35.62
C ASP A 117 0.47 20.32 34.79
N TYR A 118 0.29 21.22 33.82
CA TYR A 118 -0.91 21.30 32.99
C TYR A 118 -0.89 20.26 31.86
N TYR A 119 -2.03 19.59 31.67
CA TYR A 119 -2.27 18.62 30.60
C TYR A 119 -3.59 18.90 29.88
N GLN A 120 -3.56 18.84 28.55
CA GLN A 120 -4.74 19.01 27.70
C GLN A 120 -4.75 18.01 26.54
N VAL A 121 -5.93 17.51 26.17
CA VAL A 121 -6.14 16.74 24.94
C VAL A 121 -6.00 17.69 23.74
N PRO A 122 -5.12 17.41 22.76
CA PRO A 122 -4.80 18.33 21.67
C PRO A 122 -5.90 18.39 20.60
N ARG A 123 -7.04 18.98 20.95
CA ARG A 123 -8.23 19.15 20.09
C ARG A 123 -8.63 20.60 19.99
N SER A 124 -9.07 21.00 18.80
CA SER A 124 -9.52 22.38 18.55
C SER A 124 -10.99 22.61 18.85
N ASP A 125 -11.81 21.56 18.83
CA ASP A 125 -13.26 21.62 19.02
C ASP A 125 -13.70 21.47 20.49
N GLN A 126 -12.81 20.99 21.36
CA GLN A 126 -13.11 20.76 22.78
C GLN A 126 -11.91 21.07 23.67
N ASN A 127 -12.16 21.71 24.82
CA ASN A 127 -11.15 22.00 25.83
C ASN A 127 -11.21 20.97 26.97
N ILE A 128 -10.53 19.83 26.81
CA ILE A 128 -10.46 18.73 27.79
C ILE A 128 -9.10 18.77 28.48
N ASN A 129 -9.06 19.08 29.78
CA ASN A 129 -7.83 19.31 30.55
C ASN A 129 -7.95 18.87 32.02
N ASN A 130 -6.87 19.02 32.81
CA ASN A 130 -6.81 18.64 34.22
C ASN A 130 -7.11 19.75 35.25
N LEU A 131 -7.55 20.95 34.84
CA LEU A 131 -7.67 22.12 35.75
C LEU A 131 -8.66 21.92 36.89
N SER A 132 -9.76 21.19 36.68
CA SER A 132 -10.85 21.07 37.67
C SER A 132 -10.74 19.85 38.58
N THR A 133 -9.93 18.86 38.22
CA THR A 133 -9.87 17.57 38.93
C THR A 133 -8.44 17.18 39.33
N ASN A 134 -7.42 17.85 38.78
CA ASN A 134 -6.02 17.44 38.83
C ASN A 134 -5.75 16.03 38.25
N VAL A 135 -6.74 15.41 37.60
CA VAL A 135 -6.63 14.12 36.93
C VAL A 135 -6.27 14.36 35.47
N ILE A 136 -5.18 13.74 35.01
CA ILE A 136 -4.74 13.83 33.61
C ILE A 136 -5.72 13.04 32.73
N PRO A 137 -6.43 13.69 31.78
CA PRO A 137 -7.32 12.99 30.86
C PRO A 137 -6.57 12.03 29.93
N THR A 138 -7.20 10.93 29.54
CA THR A 138 -6.65 10.00 28.55
C THR A 138 -6.35 10.71 27.23
N GLY A 139 -5.14 10.53 26.71
CA GLY A 139 -4.69 11.17 25.45
C GLY A 139 -4.27 12.64 25.60
N ALA A 140 -4.23 13.18 26.82
CA ALA A 140 -3.71 14.51 27.07
C ALA A 140 -2.18 14.56 26.97
N ILE A 141 -1.66 15.72 26.55
CA ILE A 141 -0.23 16.03 26.50
C ILE A 141 0.09 17.23 27.39
N SER A 142 1.33 17.29 27.89
CA SER A 142 1.78 18.37 28.78
C SER A 142 1.84 19.72 28.08
N ALA A 143 1.78 20.82 28.84
CA ALA A 143 2.02 22.16 28.32
C ALA A 143 3.34 22.30 27.55
N ALA A 144 4.42 21.68 28.03
CA ALA A 144 5.71 21.67 27.34
C ALA A 144 5.63 20.98 25.98
N THR A 145 4.91 19.85 25.89
CA THR A 145 4.66 19.14 24.63
C THR A 145 3.82 19.98 23.68
N ILE A 146 2.78 20.67 24.18
CA ILE A 146 1.95 21.58 23.36
C ILE A 146 2.80 22.68 22.73
N ILE A 147 3.66 23.34 23.53
CA ILE A 147 4.57 24.39 23.05
C ILE A 147 5.54 23.83 22.00
N LYS A 148 6.18 22.69 22.28
CA LYS A 148 7.13 22.06 21.34
C LYS A 148 6.46 21.66 20.03
N ASN A 149 5.28 21.05 20.09
CA ASN A 149 4.54 20.65 18.90
C ASN A 149 4.15 21.85 18.04
N ALA A 150 3.68 22.94 18.63
CA ALA A 150 3.36 24.16 17.89
C ALA A 150 4.61 24.79 17.26
N ALA A 151 5.72 24.86 18.01
CA ALA A 151 7.01 25.32 17.52
C ALA A 151 7.50 24.51 16.31
N ASP A 152 7.48 23.18 16.41
CA ASP A 152 7.92 22.28 15.34
C ASP A 152 7.02 22.38 14.11
N THR A 153 5.70 22.40 14.32
CA THR A 153 4.70 22.47 13.24
C THR A 153 4.81 23.77 12.46
N TYR A 154 4.97 24.90 13.14
CA TYR A 154 4.92 26.22 12.52
C TYR A 154 6.29 26.88 12.31
N ASN A 155 7.37 26.17 12.67
CA ASN A 155 8.75 26.65 12.56
C ASN A 155 8.95 27.99 13.29
N VAL A 156 8.53 28.06 14.55
CA VAL A 156 8.68 29.21 15.45
C VAL A 156 9.45 28.77 16.69
N SER A 157 10.26 29.66 17.25
CA SER A 157 11.05 29.41 18.45
C SER A 157 10.18 29.13 19.69
N PRO A 158 10.42 28.00 20.40
CA PRO A 158 9.88 27.80 21.75
C PRO A 158 10.14 28.96 22.70
N ARG A 159 11.35 29.56 22.66
CA ARG A 159 11.69 30.75 23.47
C ARG A 159 10.79 31.92 23.15
N ALA A 160 10.56 32.21 21.87
CA ALA A 160 9.67 33.28 21.44
C ALA A 160 8.22 33.03 21.91
N LEU A 161 7.72 31.79 21.78
CA LEU A 161 6.38 31.43 22.24
C LEU A 161 6.23 31.59 23.77
N LEU A 162 7.24 31.21 24.56
CA LEU A 162 7.25 31.40 26.02
C LEU A 162 7.26 32.89 26.41
N VAL A 163 7.97 33.73 25.66
CA VAL A 163 7.99 35.18 25.90
C VAL A 163 6.65 35.81 25.55
N ILE A 164 6.03 35.40 24.44
CA ILE A 164 4.68 35.87 24.08
C ILE A 164 3.68 35.43 25.15
N LEU A 165 3.74 34.17 25.59
CA LEU A 165 2.90 33.66 26.67
C LEU A 165 3.02 34.51 27.94
N GLN A 166 4.24 34.88 28.34
CA GLN A 166 4.45 35.76 29.49
C GLN A 166 3.88 37.16 29.30
N LYS A 167 4.05 37.70 28.10
CA LYS A 167 3.64 39.06 27.76
C LYS A 167 2.12 39.19 27.69
N GLU A 168 1.44 38.20 27.11
CA GLU A 168 0.01 38.24 26.80
C GLU A 168 -0.86 37.63 27.91
N SER A 169 -0.34 36.67 28.68
CA SER A 169 -1.11 36.05 29.76
C SER A 169 -1.26 36.96 30.98
N LEU A 170 -2.33 36.72 31.74
CA LEU A 170 -2.53 37.28 33.07
C LEU A 170 -1.59 36.59 34.10
N ASN A 171 -0.28 36.74 33.93
CA ASN A 171 0.78 36.16 34.76
C ASN A 171 0.81 34.61 34.86
N LEU A 172 0.18 33.89 33.92
CA LEU A 172 0.02 32.43 33.98
C LEU A 172 1.35 31.67 34.21
N LEU A 173 2.44 32.17 33.64
CA LEU A 173 3.73 31.49 33.65
C LEU A 173 4.46 31.56 35.00
N ASN A 174 4.18 32.55 35.85
CA ASN A 174 4.78 32.68 37.20
C ASN A 174 3.75 32.51 38.34
N ASP A 175 2.48 32.28 38.01
CA ASP A 175 1.43 32.11 39.00
C ASP A 175 1.49 30.71 39.62
N ASN A 176 1.57 30.65 40.95
CA ASN A 176 1.62 29.39 41.69
C ASN A 176 0.24 28.89 42.14
N TRP A 177 -0.84 29.60 41.85
CA TRP A 177 -2.23 29.18 42.11
C TRP A 177 -3.18 29.63 40.97
N PRO A 178 -2.85 29.34 39.69
CA PRO A 178 -3.56 29.95 38.57
C PRO A 178 -5.01 29.49 38.47
N LEU A 179 -5.88 30.44 38.14
CA LEU A 179 -7.29 30.26 37.85
C LEU A 179 -7.49 29.71 36.42
N PRO A 180 -8.56 28.92 36.18
CA PRO A 180 -8.88 28.42 34.84
C PRO A 180 -9.02 29.51 33.77
N SER A 181 -9.42 30.73 34.15
CA SER A 181 -9.54 31.88 33.25
C SER A 181 -8.20 32.27 32.60
N GLN A 182 -7.07 32.06 33.28
CA GLN A 182 -5.73 32.35 32.75
C GLN A 182 -5.35 31.43 31.58
N TYR A 183 -5.93 30.22 31.51
CA TYR A 183 -5.69 29.25 30.43
C TYR A 183 -6.63 29.45 29.22
N ARG A 184 -7.62 30.35 29.32
CA ARG A 184 -8.62 30.57 28.28
C ARG A 184 -8.02 31.26 27.06
N ASN A 185 -7.38 32.42 27.26
CA ASN A 185 -6.77 33.23 26.19
C ASN A 185 -5.31 33.63 26.48
N PRO A 186 -4.41 32.72 26.93
CA PRO A 186 -3.08 33.06 27.41
C PRO A 186 -2.12 33.68 26.38
N MET A 187 -2.45 33.63 25.09
CA MET A 187 -1.64 34.23 24.01
C MET A 187 -2.27 35.50 23.44
N GLY A 188 -3.46 35.91 23.91
CA GLY A 188 -4.20 37.03 23.33
C GLY A 188 -4.66 36.81 21.88
N PHE A 189 -4.57 35.58 21.36
CA PHE A 189 -4.93 35.31 19.97
C PHE A 189 -6.45 35.33 19.82
N GLY A 190 -6.96 36.10 18.85
CA GLY A 190 -8.40 36.28 18.63
C GLY A 190 -9.08 37.20 19.65
N CYS A 191 -8.31 38.02 20.38
CA CYS A 191 -8.80 39.00 21.34
C CYS A 191 -8.57 40.45 20.85
N PRO A 192 -9.50 41.04 20.08
CA PRO A 192 -9.38 42.44 19.67
C PRO A 192 -9.65 43.39 20.85
N ASP A 193 -8.96 44.54 20.89
CA ASP A 193 -9.12 45.52 21.99
C ASP A 193 -10.54 46.12 22.09
N THR A 194 -11.34 46.02 21.04
CA THR A 194 -12.68 46.65 20.93
C THR A 194 -13.83 45.65 20.96
N ALA A 195 -13.58 44.35 21.12
CA ALA A 195 -14.64 43.33 21.17
C ALA A 195 -14.21 42.13 22.05
N PRO A 196 -15.17 41.27 22.48
CA PRO A 196 -14.82 40.06 23.19
C PRO A 196 -13.89 39.15 22.39
N CYS A 197 -13.07 38.36 23.08
CA CYS A 197 -12.28 37.32 22.44
C CYS A 197 -13.18 36.31 21.72
N ASP A 198 -12.74 35.83 20.56
CA ASP A 198 -13.45 34.82 19.79
C ASP A 198 -13.39 33.45 20.50
N PRO A 199 -14.55 32.87 20.89
CA PRO A 199 -14.61 31.61 21.63
C PRO A 199 -13.96 30.42 20.91
N VAL A 200 -13.85 30.45 19.58
CA VAL A 200 -13.29 29.34 18.78
C VAL A 200 -11.81 29.10 19.08
N TYR A 201 -11.09 30.12 19.55
CA TYR A 201 -9.66 30.01 19.85
C TYR A 201 -9.35 29.74 21.32
N GLU A 202 -10.36 29.53 22.17
CA GLU A 202 -10.15 29.36 23.60
C GLU A 202 -9.44 28.04 23.94
N GLY A 203 -8.68 28.08 25.03
CA GLY A 203 -7.91 26.96 25.57
C GLY A 203 -6.42 27.03 25.23
N PHE A 204 -5.58 26.55 26.15
CA PHE A 204 -4.12 26.67 26.05
C PHE A 204 -3.57 26.09 24.75
N TYR A 205 -4.01 24.89 24.37
CA TYR A 205 -3.64 24.26 23.10
C TYR A 205 -3.98 25.12 21.88
N ASN A 206 -5.20 25.65 21.80
CA ASN A 206 -5.66 26.46 20.67
C ASN A 206 -4.92 27.79 20.57
N GLN A 207 -4.69 28.44 21.71
CA GLN A 207 -3.99 29.72 21.79
C GLN A 207 -2.54 29.59 21.35
N ILE A 208 -1.81 28.59 21.85
CA ILE A 208 -0.40 28.35 21.48
C ILE A 208 -0.29 27.99 19.99
N ASN A 209 -1.14 27.07 19.49
CA ASN A 209 -1.10 26.67 18.10
C ASN A 209 -1.45 27.81 17.14
N ASN A 210 -2.51 28.57 17.43
CA ASN A 210 -2.92 29.64 16.52
C ASN A 210 -1.99 30.84 16.56
N ALA A 211 -1.40 31.19 17.71
CA ALA A 211 -0.35 32.19 17.77
C ALA A 211 0.86 31.78 16.92
N ALA A 212 1.37 30.56 17.09
CA ALA A 212 2.48 30.04 16.29
C ALA A 212 2.15 30.00 14.78
N ARG A 213 0.94 29.53 14.43
CA ARG A 213 0.41 29.56 13.06
C ARG A 213 0.38 30.97 12.49
N GLN A 214 -0.03 31.95 13.27
CA GLN A 214 -0.13 33.33 12.82
C GLN A 214 1.26 33.93 12.51
N PHE A 215 2.28 33.63 13.32
CA PHE A 215 3.66 34.05 13.01
C PHE A 215 4.24 33.36 11.76
N LYS A 216 3.86 32.11 11.51
CA LYS A 216 4.17 31.44 10.23
C LYS A 216 3.52 32.17 9.07
N LEU A 217 2.24 32.56 9.19
CA LEU A 217 1.52 33.30 8.15
C LEU A 217 2.11 34.69 7.91
N TYR A 218 2.50 35.42 8.95
CA TYR A 218 3.21 36.70 8.79
C TYR A 218 4.48 36.54 7.95
N LYS A 219 5.19 35.41 8.10
CA LYS A 219 6.39 35.11 7.30
C LYS A 219 6.07 34.70 5.87
N THR A 220 5.10 33.81 5.67
CA THR A 220 4.84 33.23 4.33
C THR A 220 3.91 34.07 3.46
N ASN A 221 3.14 35.00 4.06
CA ASN A 221 2.19 35.86 3.36
C ASN A 221 2.36 37.33 3.79
N ALA A 222 3.60 37.81 3.84
CA ALA A 222 3.95 39.13 4.37
C ALA A 222 3.18 40.30 3.70
N SER A 223 2.85 40.18 2.41
CA SER A 223 2.13 41.21 1.66
C SER A 223 0.70 41.46 2.14
N ALA A 224 0.05 40.46 2.75
CA ALA A 224 -1.33 40.54 3.22
C ALA A 224 -1.51 41.27 4.56
N TYR A 225 -0.40 41.64 5.22
CA TYR A 225 -0.42 42.26 6.54
C TYR A 225 0.06 43.71 6.49
N ARG A 226 -0.33 44.48 7.52
CA ARG A 226 -0.12 45.93 7.59
C ARG A 226 1.37 46.29 7.60
N TYR A 227 2.13 45.70 8.52
CA TYR A 227 3.54 45.99 8.69
C TYR A 227 4.40 45.01 7.92
N LYS A 228 5.39 45.53 7.19
CA LYS A 228 6.21 44.77 6.25
C LYS A 228 7.70 45.03 6.49
N ASN A 229 8.52 44.02 6.24
CA ASN A 229 9.98 44.17 6.32
C ASN A 229 10.54 44.94 5.11
N GLN A 230 11.80 45.34 5.23
CA GLN A 230 12.62 46.06 4.26
C GLN A 230 12.01 47.38 3.75
N GLN A 231 11.21 48.06 4.57
CA GLN A 231 10.62 49.35 4.24
C GLN A 231 10.28 50.18 5.49
N ASN A 232 10.02 51.48 5.26
CA ASN A 232 9.54 52.39 6.30
C ASN A 232 8.06 52.12 6.58
N ASN A 233 7.71 51.97 7.86
CA ASN A 233 6.36 51.74 8.35
C ASN A 233 6.01 52.82 9.37
N THR A 234 4.82 53.42 9.27
CA THR A 234 4.31 54.35 10.29
C THR A 234 3.62 53.57 11.41
N ILE A 235 4.19 53.59 12.62
CA ILE A 235 3.75 52.80 13.77
C ILE A 235 3.35 53.74 14.91
N SER A 236 2.10 53.63 15.38
CA SER A 236 1.56 54.46 16.46
C SER A 236 2.16 54.11 17.83
N TYR A 237 2.22 55.10 18.72
CA TYR A 237 2.71 54.88 20.09
C TYR A 237 1.65 54.26 21.02
N GLN A 238 0.36 54.47 20.76
CA GLN A 238 -0.72 54.02 21.65
C GLN A 238 -2.04 53.75 20.89
N ALA A 239 -2.87 52.86 21.45
CA ALA A 239 -4.19 52.48 20.93
C ALA A 239 -5.28 53.51 21.31
N ASN A 240 -5.96 54.08 20.32
CA ASN A 240 -7.13 54.96 20.53
C ASN A 240 -6.83 56.35 21.12
N SER A 241 -5.58 56.83 21.10
CA SER A 241 -5.23 58.22 21.40
C SER A 241 -4.38 58.85 20.28
N PRO A 242 -5.00 59.49 19.27
CA PRO A 242 -4.28 60.13 18.17
C PRO A 242 -3.29 61.22 18.62
N SER A 243 -3.54 61.85 19.77
CA SER A 243 -2.66 62.87 20.36
C SER A 243 -1.29 62.33 20.77
N CYS A 244 -1.14 61.02 20.96
CA CYS A 244 0.14 60.38 21.26
C CYS A 244 1.05 60.24 20.04
N GLY A 245 0.54 60.39 18.82
CA GLY A 245 1.33 60.35 17.60
C GLY A 245 1.86 58.98 17.18
N SER A 246 2.84 58.99 16.27
CA SER A 246 3.47 57.80 15.67
C SER A 246 4.93 58.08 15.29
N SER A 247 5.69 57.03 14.97
CA SER A 247 7.04 57.14 14.38
C SER A 247 7.16 56.34 13.09
N SER A 248 8.07 56.77 12.20
CA SER A 248 8.47 56.01 11.02
C SER A 248 9.60 55.04 11.39
N VAL A 249 9.39 53.75 11.14
CA VAL A 249 10.32 52.67 11.49
C VAL A 249 10.70 51.89 10.23
N PHE A 250 11.99 51.86 9.92
CA PHE A 250 12.50 50.93 8.89
C PHE A 250 12.62 49.52 9.48
N ILE A 251 11.66 48.65 9.18
CA ILE A 251 11.66 47.27 9.69
C ILE A 251 12.64 46.44 8.86
N GLN A 252 13.66 45.87 9.51
CA GLN A 252 14.80 45.23 8.83
C GLN A 252 14.56 43.76 8.50
N ASN A 253 13.71 43.06 9.26
CA ASN A 253 13.50 41.62 9.13
C ASN A 253 12.04 41.19 9.35
N GLN A 254 11.74 39.94 9.04
CA GLN A 254 10.36 39.45 8.99
C GLN A 254 9.75 39.17 10.37
N ALA A 255 10.56 38.72 11.34
CA ALA A 255 10.16 38.48 12.72
C ALA A 255 9.69 39.79 13.38
N THR A 256 10.45 40.88 13.19
CA THR A 256 10.09 42.21 13.68
C THR A 256 8.77 42.69 13.07
N ALA A 257 8.57 42.52 11.76
CA ALA A 257 7.29 42.82 11.12
C ALA A 257 6.14 41.98 11.72
N GLY A 258 6.37 40.70 11.97
CA GLY A 258 5.40 39.81 12.62
C GLY A 258 5.00 40.27 14.02
N LEU A 259 5.95 40.73 14.83
CA LEU A 259 5.69 41.26 16.18
C LEU A 259 4.81 42.51 16.15
N TYR A 260 5.05 43.46 15.24
CA TYR A 260 4.16 44.60 15.06
C TYR A 260 2.79 44.21 14.50
N ASN A 261 2.69 43.19 13.65
CA ASN A 261 1.37 42.71 13.20
C ASN A 261 0.61 42.01 14.33
N TYR A 262 1.30 41.37 15.28
CA TYR A 262 0.68 40.76 16.46
C TYR A 262 0.28 41.80 17.52
N THR A 263 1.12 42.82 17.73
CA THR A 263 0.88 43.89 18.72
C THR A 263 1.28 45.25 18.12
N PRO A 264 0.31 46.02 17.59
CA PRO A 264 0.58 47.08 16.62
C PRO A 264 1.02 48.43 17.20
N TYR A 265 1.91 48.43 18.21
CA TYR A 265 2.41 49.64 18.87
C TYR A 265 3.91 49.63 19.12
N GLN A 266 4.52 50.80 18.96
CA GLN A 266 5.93 51.09 19.26
C GLN A 266 6.01 51.77 20.64
N PRO A 267 6.98 51.41 21.51
CA PRO A 267 7.21 52.17 22.74
C PRO A 267 7.68 53.60 22.45
N ASN A 268 7.20 54.57 23.22
CA ASN A 268 7.74 55.93 23.22
C ASN A 268 8.98 56.03 24.15
N GLU A 269 9.61 57.20 24.17
CA GLU A 269 10.81 57.44 24.98
C GLU A 269 10.57 57.24 26.49
N ALA A 270 9.41 57.67 27.01
CA ALA A 270 9.04 57.47 28.42
C ALA A 270 8.99 55.98 28.80
N ALA A 271 8.41 55.12 27.94
CA ALA A 271 8.39 53.68 28.13
C ALA A 271 9.81 53.07 28.14
N LEU A 272 10.70 53.55 27.25
CA LEU A 272 12.08 53.07 27.16
C LEU A 272 12.94 53.54 28.33
N ASN A 273 12.74 54.76 28.83
CA ASN A 273 13.48 55.31 29.99
C ASN A 273 13.18 54.55 31.29
N ASN A 274 12.00 53.93 31.41
CA ASN A 274 11.63 53.12 32.57
C ASN A 274 11.38 51.64 32.20
N LEU A 275 12.34 50.93 31.62
CA LEU A 275 12.17 49.56 31.05
C LEU A 275 11.41 48.52 31.89
N TYR A 276 11.49 48.60 33.22
CA TYR A 276 10.84 47.64 34.13
C TYR A 276 9.60 48.21 34.84
N GLY A 277 9.26 49.47 34.58
CA GLY A 277 8.10 50.15 35.16
C GLY A 277 7.17 50.75 34.10
N LEU A 278 6.33 51.67 34.57
CA LEU A 278 5.36 52.42 33.77
C LEU A 278 6.00 53.70 33.21
N GLY A 279 5.61 54.06 31.99
CA GLY A 279 5.90 55.37 31.40
C GLY A 279 4.74 56.34 31.58
N ASP A 280 4.57 57.25 30.62
CA ASP A 280 3.49 58.23 30.57
C ASP A 280 2.19 57.68 29.93
N ALA A 281 1.18 58.55 29.76
CA ALA A 281 -0.11 58.21 29.16
C ALA A 281 -0.04 57.75 27.68
N CYS A 282 1.09 57.97 27.00
CA CYS A 282 1.31 57.58 25.61
C CYS A 282 2.21 56.35 25.45
N SER A 283 2.60 55.74 26.57
CA SER A 283 3.49 54.59 26.61
C SER A 283 2.78 53.31 26.19
N SER A 284 3.36 52.56 25.25
CA SER A 284 2.98 51.18 24.95
C SER A 284 4.11 50.21 25.30
N TYR A 285 3.70 49.03 25.78
CA TYR A 285 4.63 48.10 26.43
C TYR A 285 4.83 46.80 25.66
N GLY A 286 3.97 46.47 24.69
CA GLY A 286 3.95 45.14 24.08
C GLY A 286 5.29 44.70 23.49
N ASN A 287 5.73 45.35 22.41
CA ASN A 287 6.97 44.98 21.73
C ASN A 287 8.22 45.23 22.58
N ARG A 288 8.21 46.29 23.40
CA ARG A 288 9.22 46.54 24.43
C ARG A 288 9.36 45.37 25.41
N ASN A 289 8.25 44.89 25.95
CA ASN A 289 8.23 43.80 26.93
C ASN A 289 8.66 42.49 26.28
N PHE A 290 8.23 42.20 25.05
CA PHE A 290 8.74 41.03 24.31
C PHE A 290 10.28 41.06 24.25
N TRP A 291 10.86 42.16 23.75
CA TRP A 291 12.31 42.30 23.63
C TRP A 291 13.04 42.20 24.97
N ARG A 292 12.54 42.91 25.99
CA ARG A 292 13.12 42.91 27.33
C ARG A 292 13.09 41.51 27.95
N ILE A 293 11.94 40.86 27.94
CA ILE A 293 11.74 39.53 28.54
C ILE A 293 12.58 38.49 27.80
N PHE A 294 12.63 38.52 26.47
CA PHE A 294 13.51 37.64 25.69
C PHE A 294 14.98 37.85 26.08
N THR A 295 15.41 39.11 26.19
CA THR A 295 16.77 39.48 26.58
C THR A 295 17.12 38.97 27.99
N ASP A 296 16.24 39.24 28.95
CA ASP A 296 16.42 38.85 30.36
C ASP A 296 16.49 37.32 30.51
N TRP A 297 15.73 36.56 29.73
CA TRP A 297 15.62 35.10 29.87
C TRP A 297 16.65 34.33 29.03
N PHE A 298 16.93 34.79 27.81
CA PHE A 298 17.66 34.00 26.81
C PHE A 298 18.90 34.71 26.23
N GLY A 299 19.11 35.99 26.59
CA GLY A 299 20.18 36.84 26.09
C GLY A 299 19.78 37.61 24.82
N GLY A 300 20.77 38.17 24.13
CA GLY A 300 20.55 39.12 23.03
C GLY A 300 19.59 38.62 21.92
N THR A 301 18.84 39.56 21.35
CA THR A 301 17.89 39.32 20.26
C THR A 301 18.52 39.38 18.86
N ILE A 302 19.86 39.44 18.80
CA ILE A 302 20.65 39.51 17.57
C ILE A 302 21.43 38.21 17.42
N GLY A 303 21.24 37.50 16.31
CA GLY A 303 21.92 36.24 16.02
C GLY A 303 23.38 36.41 15.57
N PRO A 304 24.19 35.34 15.60
CA PRO A 304 25.56 35.38 15.09
C PRO A 304 25.61 35.62 13.58
N ASP A 305 26.65 36.29 13.10
CA ASP A 305 26.85 36.56 11.67
C ASP A 305 27.00 35.26 10.87
N TYR A 306 27.80 34.31 11.36
CA TYR A 306 27.99 33.00 10.74
C TYR A 306 27.65 31.89 11.73
N ALA A 307 26.66 31.07 11.40
CA ALA A 307 26.31 29.90 12.16
C ALA A 307 25.57 28.88 11.27
N TRP A 308 25.68 27.60 11.60
CA TRP A 308 25.11 26.51 10.84
C TRP A 308 24.49 25.44 11.73
N LYS A 309 23.59 24.64 11.12
CA LYS A 309 23.03 23.42 11.72
C LYS A 309 23.18 22.24 10.78
N LEU A 310 23.48 21.07 11.32
CA LEU A 310 23.52 19.83 10.57
C LEU A 310 22.10 19.43 10.10
N MET A 311 21.99 19.04 8.83
CA MET A 311 20.78 18.37 8.30
C MET A 311 21.01 16.88 8.09
N SER A 312 22.05 16.52 7.33
CA SER A 312 22.40 15.12 7.07
C SER A 312 23.89 14.98 6.82
N GLN A 313 24.40 13.79 7.13
CA GLN A 313 25.75 13.34 6.80
C GLN A 313 25.65 11.95 6.18
N ASP A 314 26.10 11.81 4.94
CA ASP A 314 25.89 10.60 4.15
C ASP A 314 27.21 10.16 3.52
N VAL A 315 27.42 8.84 3.40
CA VAL A 315 28.58 8.23 2.74
C VAL A 315 28.08 7.27 1.66
N TYR A 316 28.68 7.33 0.49
CA TYR A 316 28.30 6.53 -0.67
C TYR A 316 29.49 5.76 -1.24
N SER A 317 29.18 4.63 -1.85
CA SER A 317 30.18 3.71 -2.42
C SER A 317 30.43 3.88 -3.91
N ASP A 318 29.70 4.82 -4.54
CA ASP A 318 29.72 5.17 -5.96
C ASP A 318 29.74 6.70 -6.17
N SER A 319 30.30 7.15 -7.29
CA SER A 319 30.45 8.58 -7.61
C SER A 319 29.12 9.30 -7.87
N GLY A 320 28.09 8.54 -8.29
CA GLY A 320 26.73 9.06 -8.46
C GLY A 320 26.01 9.32 -7.14
N MET A 321 26.57 8.84 -6.01
CA MET A 321 25.96 8.91 -4.68
C MET A 321 24.57 8.29 -4.66
N THR A 322 24.44 7.13 -5.30
CA THR A 322 23.20 6.38 -5.43
C THR A 322 23.14 5.17 -4.49
N ILE A 323 24.30 4.69 -4.03
CA ILE A 323 24.46 3.49 -3.21
C ILE A 323 25.15 3.87 -1.91
N ALA A 324 24.35 3.93 -0.83
CA ALA A 324 24.86 4.20 0.50
C ALA A 324 25.93 3.18 0.91
N ALA A 325 27.03 3.69 1.48
CA ALA A 325 28.08 2.86 2.05
C ALA A 325 27.78 2.56 3.52
N ASP A 326 27.96 1.31 3.93
CA ASP A 326 27.94 0.94 5.33
C ASP A 326 29.26 1.34 5.99
N THR A 327 29.24 2.42 6.77
CA THR A 327 30.42 2.97 7.45
C THR A 327 31.00 2.03 8.51
N THR A 328 30.30 0.94 8.86
CA THR A 328 30.76 -0.03 9.84
C THR A 328 31.63 -1.15 9.26
N ILE A 329 31.69 -1.30 7.94
CA ILE A 329 32.43 -2.38 7.27
C ILE A 329 33.16 -1.91 6.01
N LEU A 330 33.65 -0.67 5.95
CA LEU A 330 34.32 -0.14 4.76
C LEU A 330 35.54 -1.00 4.36
N ALA A 331 35.85 -1.06 3.07
CA ALA A 331 37.03 -1.73 2.54
C ALA A 331 38.18 -0.72 2.34
N PRO A 332 39.44 -1.12 2.60
CA PRO A 332 40.58 -0.23 2.41
C PRO A 332 40.84 0.04 0.93
N ASN A 333 41.51 1.16 0.64
CA ASN A 333 41.95 1.56 -0.70
C ASN A 333 40.83 1.76 -1.73
N LYS A 334 39.59 1.96 -1.28
CA LYS A 334 38.43 2.28 -2.14
C LYS A 334 38.02 3.74 -1.97
N ASP A 335 37.57 4.35 -3.07
CA ASP A 335 36.96 5.68 -3.05
C ASP A 335 35.55 5.62 -2.43
N TYR A 336 35.33 6.47 -1.42
CA TYR A 336 34.04 6.74 -0.79
C TYR A 336 33.68 8.21 -0.95
N TYR A 337 32.39 8.49 -1.12
CA TYR A 337 31.87 9.82 -1.44
C TYR A 337 31.03 10.33 -0.28
N PHE A 338 31.41 11.48 0.27
CA PHE A 338 30.81 12.09 1.45
C PHE A 338 29.93 13.26 1.04
N LYS A 339 28.75 13.36 1.64
CA LYS A 339 27.80 14.47 1.44
C LYS A 339 27.36 14.98 2.78
N LEU A 340 27.59 16.26 3.02
CA LEU A 340 27.13 17.00 4.19
C LEU A 340 26.10 18.03 3.73
N ARG A 341 24.91 18.00 4.33
CA ARG A 341 23.88 19.02 4.16
C ARG A 341 23.68 19.78 5.45
N VAL A 342 23.55 21.09 5.33
CA VAL A 342 23.46 22.02 6.46
C VAL A 342 22.40 23.07 6.20
N ILE A 343 21.96 23.77 7.26
CA ILE A 343 21.18 25.02 7.16
C ILE A 343 22.06 26.16 7.62
N ASN A 344 22.06 27.27 6.89
CA ASN A 344 22.60 28.53 7.38
C ASN A 344 21.65 29.11 8.43
N ASN A 345 22.04 29.11 9.70
CA ASN A 345 21.28 29.77 10.77
C ASN A 345 21.98 31.04 11.28
N GLY A 346 22.96 31.56 10.55
CA GLY A 346 23.55 32.88 10.79
C GLY A 346 22.76 34.01 10.14
N ASN A 347 23.26 35.23 10.31
CA ASN A 347 22.68 36.44 9.72
C ASN A 347 23.32 36.86 8.38
N ARG A 348 24.43 36.24 7.99
CA ARG A 348 25.11 36.51 6.71
C ARG A 348 24.73 35.47 5.67
N THR A 349 24.51 35.95 4.45
CA THR A 349 24.46 35.07 3.27
C THR A 349 25.86 34.53 3.00
N TRP A 350 25.98 33.21 2.81
CA TRP A 350 27.24 32.58 2.43
C TRP A 350 27.34 32.57 0.92
N LYS A 351 28.42 33.12 0.36
CA LYS A 351 28.70 33.03 -1.07
C LYS A 351 29.93 32.17 -1.31
N SER A 352 29.85 31.29 -2.31
CA SER A 352 30.94 30.38 -2.65
C SER A 352 32.17 31.07 -3.23
N ASP A 353 31.99 32.28 -3.77
CA ASP A 353 32.97 33.15 -4.42
C ASP A 353 33.31 34.41 -3.59
N ASP A 354 32.90 34.46 -2.32
CA ASP A 354 33.22 35.58 -1.42
C ASP A 354 34.75 35.68 -1.17
N ALA A 355 35.20 36.83 -0.67
CA ALA A 355 36.54 36.97 -0.11
C ALA A 355 36.75 36.03 1.09
N ASN A 356 35.68 35.72 1.83
CA ASN A 356 35.70 34.78 2.95
C ASN A 356 34.66 33.65 2.74
N PRO A 357 34.88 32.74 1.77
CA PRO A 357 33.90 31.71 1.44
C PRO A 357 33.74 30.74 2.60
N VAL A 358 32.52 30.20 2.78
CA VAL A 358 32.27 29.16 3.79
C VAL A 358 32.73 27.81 3.24
N LEU A 359 33.69 27.18 3.92
CA LEU A 359 34.29 25.91 3.56
C LEU A 359 34.04 24.87 4.64
N LEU A 360 34.07 23.59 4.27
CA LEU A 360 34.25 22.51 5.22
C LEU A 360 35.71 22.46 5.65
N GLY A 361 35.98 22.39 6.95
CA GLY A 361 37.32 22.33 7.51
C GLY A 361 37.43 21.24 8.57
N THR A 362 38.62 20.67 8.71
CA THR A 362 38.94 19.68 9.75
C THR A 362 39.11 20.34 11.11
N THR A 363 38.69 19.64 12.18
CA THR A 363 38.75 20.15 13.55
C THR A 363 39.39 19.16 14.53
N THR A 364 39.52 19.59 15.78
CA THR A 364 40.15 18.87 16.91
C THR A 364 41.59 18.39 16.64
N PRO A 365 42.58 19.32 16.54
CA PRO A 365 42.44 20.78 16.54
C PRO A 365 42.01 21.35 15.17
N TYR A 366 41.58 22.61 15.13
CA TYR A 366 41.30 23.32 13.90
C TYR A 366 42.49 23.25 12.94
N ASP A 367 42.20 23.10 11.64
CA ASP A 367 43.20 23.05 10.57
C ASP A 367 44.12 21.83 10.58
N ARG A 368 43.77 20.75 11.30
CA ARG A 368 44.53 19.50 11.30
C ARG A 368 44.54 18.85 9.90
N THR A 369 45.68 18.31 9.49
CA THR A 369 45.75 17.44 8.30
C THR A 369 44.94 16.15 8.53
N SER A 370 43.96 15.89 7.66
CA SER A 370 43.10 14.73 7.75
C SER A 370 43.77 13.45 7.25
N ILE A 371 43.50 12.33 7.92
CA ILE A 371 43.83 10.99 7.43
C ILE A 371 42.95 10.57 6.25
N LEU A 372 41.82 11.25 6.05
CA LEU A 372 40.90 11.06 4.93
C LEU A 372 41.29 11.92 3.71
N CYS A 373 42.41 12.64 3.77
CA CYS A 373 42.82 13.54 2.71
C CYS A 373 42.88 12.82 1.36
N ASN A 374 42.27 13.42 0.36
CA ASN A 374 42.32 12.97 -1.02
C ASN A 374 42.85 14.11 -1.89
N SER A 375 43.47 13.77 -3.02
CA SER A 375 44.01 14.77 -3.95
C SER A 375 42.94 15.70 -4.54
N THR A 376 41.65 15.38 -4.43
CA THR A 376 40.55 16.26 -4.85
C THR A 376 40.09 17.25 -3.78
N TRP A 377 40.63 17.21 -2.56
CA TRP A 377 40.37 18.22 -1.54
C TRP A 377 41.04 19.53 -1.93
N LEU A 378 40.53 20.66 -1.44
CA LEU A 378 41.18 21.98 -1.66
C LEU A 378 42.56 22.02 -0.99
N SER A 379 42.67 21.40 0.18
CA SER A 379 43.89 21.09 0.91
C SER A 379 43.57 19.99 1.94
N CYS A 380 44.56 19.35 2.55
CA CYS A 380 44.29 18.25 3.49
C CYS A 380 43.56 18.66 4.80
N ASN A 381 43.29 19.94 5.01
CA ASN A 381 42.43 20.48 6.06
C ASN A 381 41.14 21.15 5.52
N ARG A 382 40.88 21.08 4.21
CA ARG A 382 39.72 21.68 3.51
C ARG A 382 39.13 20.71 2.49
N PRO A 383 38.20 19.82 2.89
CA PRO A 383 37.65 18.82 1.98
C PRO A 383 36.84 19.38 0.83
N ALA A 384 36.02 20.41 1.10
CA ALA A 384 35.00 20.87 0.17
C ALA A 384 34.70 22.35 0.33
N LYS A 385 34.37 22.98 -0.80
CA LYS A 385 33.64 24.24 -0.86
C LYS A 385 32.14 23.99 -0.87
N LEU A 386 31.37 25.05 -0.64
CA LEU A 386 29.93 25.06 -0.85
C LEU A 386 29.60 24.70 -2.31
N SER A 387 28.59 23.84 -2.51
CA SER A 387 28.16 23.41 -3.85
C SER A 387 27.24 24.44 -4.50
N GLU A 388 26.45 25.14 -3.69
CA GLU A 388 25.59 26.25 -4.08
C GLU A 388 26.39 27.54 -4.28
N ALA A 389 25.96 28.39 -5.21
CA ALA A 389 26.59 29.69 -5.44
C ALA A 389 26.44 30.62 -4.23
N SER A 390 25.27 30.60 -3.59
CA SER A 390 24.89 31.43 -2.45
C SER A 390 23.88 30.69 -1.57
N VAL A 391 23.98 30.86 -0.25
CA VAL A 391 23.05 30.31 0.76
C VAL A 391 22.68 31.41 1.75
N ALA A 392 21.48 31.96 1.62
CA ALA A 392 20.96 33.00 2.51
C ALA A 392 20.61 32.41 3.90
N PRO A 393 20.43 33.26 4.94
CA PRO A 393 19.89 32.83 6.22
C PRO A 393 18.60 32.00 6.07
N GLY A 394 18.57 30.82 6.67
CA GLY A 394 17.49 29.84 6.60
C GLY A 394 17.55 28.88 5.40
N GLU A 395 18.44 29.10 4.43
CA GLU A 395 18.61 28.21 3.28
C GLU A 395 19.57 27.05 3.56
N LYS A 396 19.56 26.06 2.66
CA LYS A 396 20.33 24.82 2.79
C LYS A 396 21.63 24.92 1.98
N GLY A 397 22.74 24.48 2.58
CA GLY A 397 24.03 24.35 1.90
C GLY A 397 24.50 22.90 1.83
N THR A 398 25.28 22.57 0.82
CA THR A 398 25.78 21.22 0.54
C THR A 398 27.29 21.23 0.35
N PHE A 399 27.97 20.30 1.01
CA PHE A 399 29.40 20.04 0.87
C PHE A 399 29.60 18.60 0.43
N VAL A 400 30.39 18.41 -0.63
CA VAL A 400 30.66 17.11 -1.22
C VAL A 400 32.16 16.93 -1.38
N PHE A 401 32.68 15.80 -0.93
CA PHE A 401 34.08 15.42 -1.14
C PHE A 401 34.19 13.90 -1.24
N LYS A 402 35.34 13.42 -1.71
CA LYS A 402 35.66 11.99 -1.71
C LYS A 402 36.88 11.70 -0.86
N SER A 403 37.00 10.47 -0.39
CA SER A 403 38.17 9.98 0.35
C SER A 403 38.52 8.57 -0.06
N ASN A 404 39.82 8.26 -0.04
CA ASN A 404 40.36 6.91 -0.18
C ASN A 404 41.02 6.56 1.16
N ILE A 405 40.51 5.54 1.86
CA ILE A 405 40.94 5.24 3.23
C ILE A 405 41.84 3.99 3.20
N PRO A 406 43.18 4.14 3.27
CA PRO A 406 44.09 3.00 3.11
C PRO A 406 44.19 2.14 4.39
N ASN A 407 44.02 2.74 5.55
CA ASN A 407 44.29 2.11 6.84
C ASN A 407 43.07 1.35 7.35
N ILE A 408 43.29 0.11 7.80
CA ILE A 408 42.30 -0.70 8.52
C ILE A 408 42.19 -0.17 9.96
N GLY A 409 40.97 -0.09 10.48
CA GLY A 409 40.72 0.37 11.85
C GLY A 409 39.46 1.22 11.98
N LYS A 410 39.24 1.72 13.21
CA LYS A 410 38.16 2.67 13.53
C LYS A 410 38.71 4.09 13.53
N PHE A 411 38.01 4.99 12.86
CA PHE A 411 38.36 6.38 12.72
C PHE A 411 37.17 7.26 13.12
N SER A 412 37.45 8.35 13.82
CA SER A 412 36.50 9.44 14.06
C SER A 412 37.14 10.69 13.49
N GLU A 413 36.58 11.18 12.38
CA GLU A 413 37.13 12.34 11.69
C GLU A 413 36.21 13.55 11.87
N TYR A 414 36.73 14.57 12.55
CA TYR A 414 35.98 15.75 12.99
C TYR A 414 36.09 16.91 12.01
N PHE A 415 34.96 17.59 11.80
CA PHE A 415 34.86 18.73 10.90
C PHE A 415 33.96 19.83 11.47
N SER A 416 34.10 21.03 10.94
CA SER A 416 33.18 22.15 11.13
C SER A 416 33.24 23.08 9.92
N LEU A 417 32.38 24.08 9.89
CA LEU A 417 32.39 25.10 8.85
C LEU A 417 33.25 26.29 9.26
N VAL A 418 33.96 26.87 8.29
CA VAL A 418 34.79 28.05 8.47
C VAL A 418 34.47 29.09 7.40
N ALA A 419 34.18 30.32 7.81
CA ALA A 419 34.24 31.47 6.91
C ALA A 419 35.74 31.78 6.71
N ASN A 420 36.30 31.28 5.62
CA ASN A 420 37.74 31.17 5.44
C ASN A 420 38.42 32.54 5.52
N GLY A 421 39.48 32.65 6.35
CA GLY A 421 40.17 33.93 6.60
C GLY A 421 39.48 34.86 7.61
N LYS A 422 38.32 34.47 8.16
CA LYS A 422 37.53 35.31 9.07
C LYS A 422 37.24 34.66 10.43
N THR A 423 36.46 33.58 10.45
CA THR A 423 36.09 32.90 11.72
C THR A 423 35.59 31.49 11.46
N TRP A 424 35.82 30.60 12.43
CA TRP A 424 35.09 29.34 12.52
C TRP A 424 33.63 29.63 12.91
N LEU A 425 32.71 28.84 12.35
CA LEU A 425 31.31 28.87 12.77
C LEU A 425 31.15 28.06 14.07
N ASN A 426 29.93 28.04 14.63
CA ASN A 426 29.63 27.23 15.81
C ASN A 426 30.05 25.76 15.60
N ASP A 427 30.83 25.24 16.55
CA ASP A 427 31.29 23.84 16.57
C ASP A 427 30.56 23.08 17.69
N PHE A 428 29.94 21.96 17.31
CA PHE A 428 29.23 21.05 18.21
C PHE A 428 29.85 19.64 18.19
N GLY A 429 31.10 19.52 17.73
CA GLY A 429 31.83 18.27 17.66
C GLY A 429 31.31 17.34 16.58
N PHE A 430 31.05 17.86 15.37
CA PHE A 430 30.58 17.07 14.23
C PHE A 430 31.69 16.14 13.70
N PHE A 431 31.39 14.86 13.47
CA PHE A 431 32.34 13.88 12.94
C PHE A 431 31.69 12.74 12.16
N TRP A 432 32.47 12.12 11.26
CA TRP A 432 32.15 10.80 10.70
C TRP A 432 32.85 9.69 11.49
N GLN A 433 32.06 8.68 11.90
CA GLN A 433 32.57 7.42 12.44
C GLN A 433 32.73 6.41 11.30
N LEU A 434 33.96 5.92 11.09
CA LEU A 434 34.30 5.02 10.00
C LEU A 434 35.00 3.78 10.57
N ASN A 435 34.63 2.58 10.11
CA ASN A 435 35.29 1.34 10.46
C ASN A 435 35.70 0.62 9.18
N VAL A 436 37.00 0.59 8.92
CA VAL A 436 37.60 -0.06 7.75
C VAL A 436 38.08 -1.44 8.18
N LEU A 437 37.60 -2.47 7.49
CA LEU A 437 37.89 -3.89 7.76
C LEU A 437 38.66 -4.50 6.58
N PRO A 438 39.40 -5.62 6.79
CA PRO A 438 39.96 -6.38 5.69
C PRO A 438 38.90 -6.74 4.61
N PRO A 439 39.31 -6.97 3.35
CA PRO A 439 38.42 -7.47 2.31
C PRO A 439 37.65 -8.73 2.78
N THR A 440 36.32 -8.67 2.75
CA THR A 440 35.41 -9.75 3.15
C THR A 440 34.36 -10.00 2.08
N THR A 441 34.23 -11.26 1.72
CA THR A 441 33.25 -11.76 0.74
C THR A 441 32.14 -12.47 1.49
N LYS A 442 31.03 -11.77 1.73
CA LYS A 442 29.87 -12.30 2.44
C LYS A 442 28.60 -12.08 1.66
N TRP A 443 27.66 -13.00 1.81
CA TRP A 443 26.38 -12.99 1.12
C TRP A 443 25.22 -13.30 2.06
N GLN A 444 24.02 -12.94 1.62
CA GLN A 444 22.75 -13.36 2.20
C GLN A 444 21.75 -13.63 1.08
N PRO A 445 21.13 -14.83 0.97
CA PRO A 445 20.06 -15.06 0.01
C PRO A 445 18.86 -14.19 0.36
N THR A 446 18.28 -13.58 -0.66
CA THR A 446 17.04 -12.79 -0.55
C THR A 446 15.87 -13.50 -1.20
N ASN A 447 16.11 -14.30 -2.24
CA ASN A 447 15.09 -15.08 -2.91
C ASN A 447 15.68 -16.35 -3.55
N GLN A 448 14.91 -17.42 -3.61
CA GLN A 448 15.23 -18.63 -4.37
C GLN A 448 13.96 -19.24 -4.94
N ALA A 449 13.98 -19.66 -6.21
CA ALA A 449 12.80 -20.24 -6.88
C ALA A 449 13.19 -21.23 -7.97
N ILE A 450 12.27 -22.15 -8.29
CA ILE A 450 12.39 -23.12 -9.38
C ILE A 450 11.16 -23.02 -10.26
N TYR A 451 11.37 -23.17 -11.58
CA TYR A 451 10.39 -22.95 -12.62
C TYR A 451 10.36 -24.13 -13.60
N SER A 452 9.24 -24.33 -14.26
CA SER A 452 9.07 -25.35 -15.33
C SER A 452 9.54 -24.86 -16.70
N ASP A 453 9.74 -23.56 -16.89
CA ASP A 453 10.12 -22.92 -18.14
C ASP A 453 11.45 -22.14 -18.04
N SER A 454 12.18 -22.06 -19.15
CA SER A 454 13.48 -21.37 -19.22
C SER A 454 13.39 -19.86 -19.04
N ALA A 455 12.23 -19.27 -19.34
CA ALA A 455 11.95 -17.86 -19.10
C ALA A 455 11.66 -17.56 -17.61
N ARG A 456 11.55 -18.59 -16.76
CA ARG A 456 11.33 -18.49 -15.31
C ARG A 456 10.05 -17.73 -14.95
N THR A 457 8.98 -18.05 -15.67
CA THR A 457 7.67 -17.40 -15.51
C THR A 457 6.64 -18.28 -14.79
N LYS A 458 6.89 -19.60 -14.74
CA LYS A 458 5.96 -20.61 -14.21
C LYS A 458 6.59 -21.36 -13.03
N PRO A 459 6.38 -20.91 -11.78
CA PRO A 459 6.91 -21.57 -10.59
C PRO A 459 6.43 -23.02 -10.51
N VAL A 460 7.29 -23.93 -10.04
CA VAL A 460 6.94 -25.34 -9.85
C VAL A 460 6.79 -25.68 -8.37
N ASN A 461 5.87 -26.61 -8.07
CA ASN A 461 5.79 -27.23 -6.76
C ASN A 461 6.96 -28.21 -6.55
N VAL A 462 7.97 -27.78 -5.81
CA VAL A 462 9.17 -28.59 -5.51
C VAL A 462 8.89 -29.83 -4.65
N SER A 463 7.69 -29.94 -4.06
CA SER A 463 7.27 -31.10 -3.27
C SER A 463 6.75 -32.26 -4.13
N ALA A 464 6.64 -32.09 -5.45
CA ALA A 464 6.16 -33.12 -6.36
C ALA A 464 6.80 -32.95 -7.74
N LEU A 465 8.13 -33.09 -7.82
CA LEU A 465 8.85 -33.04 -9.10
C LEU A 465 8.79 -34.39 -9.81
N SER A 466 8.68 -34.37 -11.13
CA SER A 466 8.77 -35.58 -11.95
C SER A 466 10.23 -36.01 -12.11
N PRO A 467 10.54 -37.32 -12.15
CA PRO A 467 11.90 -37.83 -12.36
C PRO A 467 12.39 -37.59 -13.79
N SER A 468 13.71 -37.47 -13.97
CA SER A 468 14.36 -37.22 -15.28
C SER A 468 13.89 -35.96 -16.01
N THR A 469 13.37 -34.97 -15.29
CA THR A 469 12.83 -33.73 -15.83
C THR A 469 13.78 -32.56 -15.56
N THR A 470 13.96 -31.69 -16.55
CA THR A 470 14.73 -30.47 -16.39
C THR A 470 13.85 -29.30 -15.92
N TYR A 471 14.28 -28.63 -14.86
CA TYR A 471 13.68 -27.43 -14.29
C TYR A 471 14.70 -26.28 -14.31
N TYR A 472 14.24 -25.05 -14.05
CA TYR A 472 15.08 -23.84 -14.11
C TYR A 472 15.07 -23.14 -12.76
N ALA A 473 16.23 -22.97 -12.15
CA ALA A 473 16.39 -22.31 -10.86
C ALA A 473 16.87 -20.86 -11.01
N SER A 474 16.54 -20.04 -10.00
CA SER A 474 17.10 -18.71 -9.80
C SER A 474 17.33 -18.45 -8.31
N VAL A 475 18.47 -17.83 -7.99
CA VAL A 475 18.82 -17.36 -6.66
C VAL A 475 19.20 -15.88 -6.76
N THR A 476 18.59 -15.06 -5.93
CA THR A 476 19.00 -13.67 -5.73
C THR A 476 19.64 -13.54 -4.36
N ALA A 477 20.80 -12.89 -4.30
CA ALA A 477 21.62 -12.74 -3.11
C ALA A 477 22.09 -11.30 -2.94
N LYS A 478 22.09 -10.81 -1.70
CA LYS A 478 22.70 -9.52 -1.33
C LYS A 478 24.18 -9.70 -1.02
N ASN A 479 25.02 -8.82 -1.57
CA ASN A 479 26.40 -8.69 -1.14
C ASN A 479 26.45 -8.00 0.24
N THR A 480 26.72 -8.77 1.29
CA THR A 480 26.83 -8.28 2.67
C THR A 480 28.29 -8.14 3.13
N GLY A 481 29.24 -8.43 2.22
CA GLY A 481 30.65 -8.16 2.41
C GLY A 481 30.99 -6.71 2.07
N ASN A 482 32.29 -6.42 2.04
CA ASN A 482 32.81 -5.09 1.70
C ASN A 482 33.58 -5.05 0.38
N THR A 483 33.71 -6.20 -0.30
CA THR A 483 34.33 -6.32 -1.62
C THR A 483 33.30 -6.35 -2.73
N ILE A 484 33.69 -5.87 -3.91
CA ILE A 484 32.90 -6.00 -5.14
C ILE A 484 32.90 -7.48 -5.56
N TRP A 485 31.75 -8.01 -5.96
CA TRP A 485 31.69 -9.29 -6.67
C TRP A 485 31.73 -9.02 -8.16
N SER A 486 32.44 -9.84 -8.94
CA SER A 486 32.46 -9.74 -10.39
C SER A 486 32.20 -11.10 -11.02
N ASN A 487 31.63 -11.11 -12.21
CA ASN A 487 31.49 -12.32 -13.03
C ASN A 487 32.68 -12.55 -13.97
N ALA A 488 33.70 -11.69 -13.95
CA ALA A 488 34.85 -11.76 -14.83
C ALA A 488 36.17 -11.63 -14.05
N GLY A 489 37.29 -11.80 -14.76
CA GLY A 489 38.64 -11.68 -14.22
C GLY A 489 39.16 -12.97 -13.56
N LYS A 490 40.17 -12.83 -12.69
CA LYS A 490 40.87 -13.97 -12.09
C LYS A 490 40.02 -14.74 -11.07
N ASN A 491 39.09 -14.06 -10.40
CA ASN A 491 38.33 -14.59 -9.28
C ASN A 491 36.83 -14.28 -9.41
N PRO A 492 36.16 -14.79 -10.47
CA PRO A 492 34.73 -14.58 -10.65
C PRO A 492 33.93 -15.23 -9.52
N VAL A 493 32.72 -14.71 -9.27
CA VAL A 493 31.78 -15.28 -8.29
C VAL A 493 30.83 -16.25 -8.98
N LEU A 494 30.78 -17.48 -8.48
CA LEU A 494 29.89 -18.54 -8.95
C LEU A 494 29.02 -19.05 -7.80
N LEU A 495 27.93 -19.74 -8.13
CA LEU A 495 27.13 -20.56 -7.22
C LEU A 495 27.46 -22.05 -7.44
N ALA A 496 27.56 -22.81 -6.35
CA ALA A 496 27.96 -24.22 -6.42
C ALA A 496 27.34 -25.06 -5.29
N PRO A 497 27.19 -26.39 -5.49
CA PRO A 497 26.76 -27.31 -4.43
C PRO A 497 27.72 -27.29 -3.23
N SER A 498 27.20 -27.25 -2.00
CA SER A 498 27.99 -26.87 -0.83
C SER A 498 27.96 -27.81 0.39
N SER A 499 27.27 -28.95 0.30
CA SER A 499 27.20 -29.91 1.42
C SER A 499 27.40 -31.35 0.95
N PRO A 500 28.65 -31.88 0.93
CA PRO A 500 29.91 -31.12 1.05
C PRO A 500 30.20 -30.21 -0.15
N VAL A 501 31.11 -29.25 0.01
CA VAL A 501 31.60 -28.37 -1.08
C VAL A 501 32.30 -29.19 -2.17
N ASP A 502 32.28 -28.64 -3.39
CA ASP A 502 32.92 -29.21 -4.59
C ASP A 502 32.41 -30.59 -5.05
N ARG A 503 31.28 -31.07 -4.50
CA ARG A 503 30.65 -32.32 -4.93
C ARG A 503 29.94 -32.21 -6.28
N SER A 504 29.80 -33.35 -6.95
CA SER A 504 28.84 -33.51 -8.04
C SER A 504 27.41 -33.53 -7.48
N SER A 505 26.49 -32.78 -8.10
CA SER A 505 25.08 -32.81 -7.72
C SER A 505 24.34 -33.97 -8.39
N ALA A 506 23.42 -34.61 -7.66
CA ALA A 506 22.45 -35.53 -8.26
C ALA A 506 21.48 -34.83 -9.21
N PHE A 507 21.40 -33.49 -9.13
CA PHE A 507 20.59 -32.62 -9.98
C PHE A 507 21.40 -31.95 -11.10
N TYR A 508 22.63 -32.41 -11.34
CA TYR A 508 23.50 -31.85 -12.38
C TYR A 508 22.78 -31.79 -13.73
N ASN A 509 22.91 -30.64 -14.38
CA ASN A 509 22.50 -30.45 -15.77
C ASN A 509 23.72 -30.02 -16.59
N ALA A 510 23.80 -30.47 -17.83
CA ALA A 510 24.93 -30.16 -18.72
C ALA A 510 25.11 -28.66 -19.03
N SER A 511 24.13 -27.81 -18.70
CA SER A 511 24.23 -26.34 -18.83
C SER A 511 25.05 -25.66 -17.73
N TRP A 512 25.44 -26.40 -16.69
CA TRP A 512 26.30 -25.87 -15.62
C TRP A 512 27.69 -25.52 -16.15
N THR A 513 28.35 -24.55 -15.53
CA THR A 513 29.72 -24.15 -15.90
C THR A 513 30.72 -25.31 -15.75
N SER A 514 30.49 -26.15 -14.74
CA SER A 514 31.15 -27.45 -14.57
C SER A 514 30.27 -28.35 -13.71
N ILE A 515 30.66 -29.62 -13.52
CA ILE A 515 29.92 -30.58 -12.69
C ILE A 515 29.67 -30.13 -11.24
N ASN A 516 30.48 -29.18 -10.74
CA ASN A 516 30.39 -28.62 -9.39
C ASN A 516 30.29 -27.08 -9.39
N ARG A 517 29.92 -26.44 -10.50
CA ARG A 517 29.71 -24.98 -10.63
C ARG A 517 28.42 -24.73 -11.40
N SER A 518 27.32 -24.41 -10.70
CA SER A 518 26.00 -24.36 -11.30
C SER A 518 25.74 -23.09 -12.11
N ALA A 519 26.15 -21.93 -11.60
CA ALA A 519 25.93 -20.66 -12.27
C ALA A 519 27.06 -19.66 -12.00
N LEU A 520 27.40 -18.87 -13.01
CA LEU A 520 28.15 -17.63 -12.85
C LEU A 520 27.21 -16.51 -12.37
N LEU A 521 27.73 -15.53 -11.63
CA LEU A 521 27.01 -14.29 -11.36
C LEU A 521 26.51 -13.65 -12.67
N LYS A 522 25.22 -13.33 -12.74
CA LYS A 522 24.60 -12.78 -13.95
C LYS A 522 25.07 -11.35 -14.23
N GLU A 523 25.17 -10.52 -13.20
CA GLU A 523 25.65 -9.14 -13.29
C GLU A 523 27.17 -9.08 -13.53
N ALA A 524 27.62 -8.10 -14.30
CA ALA A 524 29.07 -7.88 -14.54
C ALA A 524 29.84 -7.68 -13.23
N SER A 525 29.24 -6.90 -12.32
CA SER A 525 29.72 -6.74 -10.95
C SER A 525 28.62 -6.19 -10.05
N ILE A 526 28.68 -6.52 -8.76
CA ILE A 526 27.81 -5.93 -7.74
C ILE A 526 28.64 -5.36 -6.58
N LEU A 527 28.34 -4.13 -6.18
CA LEU A 527 28.93 -3.45 -5.04
C LEU A 527 28.38 -4.01 -3.72
N PRO A 528 29.08 -3.82 -2.59
CA PRO A 528 28.51 -4.02 -1.25
C PRO A 528 27.12 -3.40 -1.12
N GLY A 529 26.18 -4.16 -0.57
CA GLY A 529 24.78 -3.76 -0.40
C GLY A 529 23.87 -4.03 -1.59
N GLN A 530 24.40 -4.28 -2.80
CA GLN A 530 23.59 -4.59 -3.98
C GLN A 530 23.16 -6.07 -4.02
N LEU A 531 22.15 -6.35 -4.85
CA LEU A 531 21.68 -7.70 -5.16
C LEU A 531 22.37 -8.21 -6.42
N GLY A 532 22.69 -9.51 -6.45
CA GLY A 532 23.07 -10.22 -7.66
C GLY A 532 22.28 -11.51 -7.83
N THR A 533 22.27 -12.04 -9.05
CA THR A 533 21.45 -13.16 -9.46
C THR A 533 22.29 -14.29 -10.04
N PHE A 534 21.90 -15.52 -9.70
CA PHE A 534 22.43 -16.77 -10.24
C PHE A 534 21.29 -17.55 -10.88
N GLU A 535 21.47 -17.96 -12.12
CA GLU A 535 20.46 -18.65 -12.92
C GLU A 535 21.06 -19.93 -13.51
N PHE A 536 20.40 -21.08 -13.30
CA PHE A 536 20.87 -22.38 -13.77
C PHE A 536 19.70 -23.34 -13.99
N SER A 537 19.96 -24.49 -14.60
CA SER A 537 18.99 -25.57 -14.77
C SER A 537 19.30 -26.73 -13.83
N LEU A 538 18.30 -27.53 -13.47
CA LEU A 538 18.41 -28.71 -12.62
C LEU A 538 17.74 -29.88 -13.35
N THR A 539 18.37 -31.05 -13.43
CA THR A 539 17.71 -32.26 -13.95
C THR A 539 17.45 -33.21 -12.80
N THR A 540 16.19 -33.56 -12.54
CA THR A 540 15.85 -34.46 -11.43
C THR A 540 16.39 -35.87 -11.66
N PRO A 541 16.89 -36.55 -10.62
CA PRO A 541 17.33 -37.95 -10.75
C PRO A 541 16.15 -38.89 -11.05
N GLN A 542 16.47 -40.11 -11.50
CA GLN A 542 15.48 -41.18 -11.64
C GLN A 542 15.01 -41.73 -10.28
N THR A 543 15.88 -41.70 -9.29
CA THR A 543 15.58 -42.20 -7.94
C THR A 543 14.58 -41.27 -7.25
N LEU A 544 13.44 -41.83 -6.85
CA LEU A 544 12.40 -41.12 -6.10
C LEU A 544 12.87 -40.82 -4.68
N GLY A 545 12.40 -39.72 -4.09
CA GLY A 545 12.67 -39.35 -2.71
C GLY A 545 12.83 -37.86 -2.48
N LEU A 546 12.98 -37.50 -1.21
CA LEU A 546 13.25 -36.13 -0.77
C LEU A 546 14.75 -35.88 -0.71
N TYR A 547 15.19 -34.84 -1.42
CA TYR A 547 16.56 -34.36 -1.48
C TYR A 547 16.66 -32.98 -0.83
N LYS A 548 17.72 -32.76 -0.05
CA LYS A 548 18.11 -31.42 0.40
C LYS A 548 19.32 -30.97 -0.40
N GLU A 549 19.11 -30.12 -1.39
CA GLU A 549 20.19 -29.65 -2.27
C GLU A 549 20.70 -28.28 -1.81
N TYR A 550 21.92 -28.25 -1.29
CA TYR A 550 22.57 -27.08 -0.70
C TYR A 550 23.43 -26.35 -1.73
N PHE A 551 23.33 -25.02 -1.77
CA PHE A 551 24.15 -24.18 -2.64
C PHE A 551 24.78 -23.01 -1.89
N ARG A 552 25.98 -22.61 -2.31
CA ARG A 552 26.72 -21.51 -1.70
C ARG A 552 27.58 -20.81 -2.76
N PRO A 553 27.68 -19.47 -2.72
CA PRO A 553 28.60 -18.74 -3.58
C PRO A 553 30.07 -19.00 -3.23
N VAL A 554 30.89 -19.06 -4.27
CA VAL A 554 32.34 -19.21 -4.20
C VAL A 554 32.99 -18.10 -5.02
N VAL A 555 34.05 -17.51 -4.47
CA VAL A 555 34.95 -16.65 -5.22
C VAL A 555 36.04 -17.55 -5.78
N GLU A 556 36.00 -17.78 -7.08
CA GLU A 556 36.77 -18.85 -7.71
C GLU A 556 38.27 -18.68 -7.48
N GLY A 557 38.93 -19.77 -7.08
CA GLY A 557 40.36 -19.78 -6.75
C GLY A 557 40.76 -19.01 -5.47
N LEU A 558 39.80 -18.51 -4.68
CA LEU A 558 40.07 -17.83 -3.41
C LEU A 558 39.38 -18.51 -2.22
N THR A 559 38.04 -18.44 -2.15
CA THR A 559 37.33 -18.87 -0.94
C THR A 559 35.83 -19.05 -1.17
N TRP A 560 35.23 -19.96 -0.41
CA TRP A 560 33.78 -20.04 -0.25
C TRP A 560 33.30 -18.89 0.66
N MET A 561 32.25 -18.17 0.26
CA MET A 561 31.66 -17.10 1.09
C MET A 561 31.04 -17.67 2.37
N ASN A 562 30.56 -16.90 3.34
CA ASN A 562 29.96 -17.45 4.58
C ASN A 562 28.87 -18.53 4.32
N ASP A 563 28.79 -19.54 5.19
CA ASP A 563 27.69 -20.51 5.14
C ASP A 563 26.44 -19.92 5.80
N VAL A 564 25.34 -19.94 5.08
CA VAL A 564 24.02 -19.48 5.57
C VAL A 564 23.00 -20.61 5.60
N GLY A 565 23.40 -21.84 5.21
CA GLY A 565 22.52 -23.00 5.19
C GLY A 565 21.42 -22.95 4.12
N MET A 566 21.64 -22.29 2.98
CA MET A 566 20.67 -22.25 1.88
C MET A 566 20.55 -23.63 1.20
N TYR A 567 19.32 -24.14 1.09
CA TYR A 567 19.02 -25.36 0.35
C TYR A 567 17.60 -25.38 -0.23
N TRP A 568 17.35 -26.27 -1.19
CA TRP A 568 15.99 -26.64 -1.61
C TRP A 568 15.59 -28.03 -1.12
N PRO A 569 14.36 -28.20 -0.58
CA PRO A 569 13.76 -29.51 -0.31
C PRO A 569 13.05 -30.04 -1.57
N LEU A 570 13.80 -30.74 -2.43
CA LEU A 570 13.30 -31.25 -3.71
C LEU A 570 12.75 -32.66 -3.53
N ASN A 571 11.45 -32.87 -3.69
CA ASN A 571 10.85 -34.20 -3.62
C ASN A 571 10.54 -34.73 -5.02
N VAL A 572 11.29 -35.75 -5.45
CA VAL A 572 11.09 -36.44 -6.73
C VAL A 572 10.10 -37.59 -6.49
N SER A 573 8.94 -37.54 -7.13
CA SER A 573 7.82 -38.47 -6.92
C SER A 573 7.39 -39.13 -8.22
N ALA A 574 6.70 -40.26 -8.13
CA ALA A 574 6.19 -40.97 -9.32
C ALA A 574 5.33 -40.05 -10.20
N PRO A 575 5.39 -40.18 -11.55
CA PRO A 575 4.54 -39.43 -12.45
C PRO A 575 3.05 -39.67 -12.15
N THR A 576 2.30 -38.60 -11.92
CA THR A 576 0.87 -38.59 -11.66
C THR A 576 0.18 -37.56 -12.57
N SER A 577 -0.90 -37.99 -13.22
CA SER A 577 -1.80 -37.12 -14.00
C SER A 577 -3.08 -36.94 -13.19
N GLN A 578 -3.22 -35.77 -12.58
CA GLN A 578 -4.32 -35.43 -11.71
C GLN A 578 -4.87 -34.05 -12.07
N TRP A 579 -6.16 -33.84 -11.85
CA TRP A 579 -6.85 -32.59 -12.14
C TRP A 579 -7.84 -32.20 -11.05
N SER A 580 -8.24 -30.94 -11.08
CA SER A 580 -9.42 -30.41 -10.39
C SER A 580 -10.23 -29.53 -11.35
N VAL A 581 -11.54 -29.45 -11.15
CA VAL A 581 -12.41 -28.56 -11.93
C VAL A 581 -12.28 -27.13 -11.39
N ILE A 582 -12.07 -26.17 -12.29
CA ILE A 582 -12.07 -24.73 -11.98
C ILE A 582 -13.41 -24.12 -12.34
N SER A 583 -13.93 -24.43 -13.53
CA SER A 583 -15.26 -23.97 -13.96
C SER A 583 -15.85 -24.86 -15.04
N GLN A 584 -17.18 -24.87 -15.11
CA GLN A 584 -17.96 -25.51 -16.17
C GLN A 584 -19.15 -24.61 -16.50
N TYR A 585 -19.22 -24.13 -17.75
CA TYR A 585 -20.30 -23.25 -18.19
C TYR A 585 -20.81 -23.65 -19.57
N ALA A 586 -22.09 -23.35 -19.81
CA ALA A 586 -22.74 -23.49 -21.11
C ALA A 586 -23.05 -22.11 -21.69
N TYR A 587 -22.97 -21.99 -23.00
CA TYR A 587 -23.21 -20.75 -23.75
C TYR A 587 -24.04 -21.04 -25.00
N GLN A 588 -24.70 -20.02 -25.54
CA GLN A 588 -25.42 -20.14 -26.81
C GLN A 588 -24.49 -20.07 -28.03
N ASP A 589 -23.28 -19.53 -27.85
CA ASP A 589 -22.33 -19.25 -28.92
C ASP A 589 -20.89 -19.60 -28.52
N SER A 590 -20.03 -19.87 -29.49
CA SER A 590 -18.61 -20.21 -29.26
C SER A 590 -17.74 -19.02 -28.84
N LEU A 591 -18.23 -17.78 -28.98
CA LEU A 591 -17.54 -16.60 -28.45
C LEU A 591 -17.83 -16.41 -26.95
N LYS A 592 -18.69 -17.27 -26.36
CA LYS A 592 -19.09 -17.25 -24.95
C LYS A 592 -19.73 -15.92 -24.55
N SER A 593 -20.44 -15.29 -25.49
CA SER A 593 -21.06 -13.98 -25.28
C SER A 593 -22.39 -14.05 -24.52
N GLN A 594 -23.11 -15.16 -24.65
CA GLN A 594 -24.41 -15.38 -24.01
C GLN A 594 -24.37 -16.65 -23.15
N PRO A 595 -24.19 -16.53 -21.82
CA PRO A 595 -24.32 -17.66 -20.90
C PRO A 595 -25.70 -18.30 -21.00
N TYR A 596 -25.75 -19.63 -20.88
CA TYR A 596 -26.98 -20.40 -20.94
C TYR A 596 -27.28 -21.08 -19.60
N ASP A 597 -28.48 -20.84 -19.05
CA ASP A 597 -28.94 -21.51 -17.84
C ASP A 597 -29.43 -22.93 -18.16
N THR A 598 -28.63 -23.93 -17.80
CA THR A 598 -28.97 -25.33 -18.03
C THR A 598 -30.15 -25.81 -17.15
N ASN A 599 -30.64 -25.01 -16.19
CA ASN A 599 -31.88 -25.30 -15.46
C ASN A 599 -33.16 -24.95 -16.24
N SER A 600 -33.01 -24.36 -17.44
CA SER A 600 -34.11 -24.06 -18.36
C SER A 600 -33.78 -24.53 -19.78
N THR A 601 -33.33 -25.78 -19.89
CA THR A 601 -32.88 -26.38 -21.14
C THR A 601 -34.04 -26.60 -22.12
N VAL A 602 -33.86 -26.19 -23.37
CA VAL A 602 -34.82 -26.42 -24.46
C VAL A 602 -34.36 -27.61 -25.32
N ASN A 603 -35.32 -28.39 -25.82
CA ASN A 603 -35.10 -29.53 -26.69
C ASN A 603 -34.41 -29.13 -28.00
N LYS A 604 -33.44 -29.95 -28.44
CA LYS A 604 -32.65 -29.76 -29.68
C LYS A 604 -31.95 -28.42 -29.81
N ASN A 605 -31.65 -27.79 -28.68
CA ASN A 605 -30.81 -26.63 -28.66
C ASN A 605 -29.35 -27.05 -28.78
N ARG A 606 -28.56 -26.29 -29.55
CA ARG A 606 -27.12 -26.51 -29.67
C ARG A 606 -26.40 -25.53 -28.75
N LEU A 607 -25.60 -26.03 -27.82
CA LEU A 607 -24.95 -25.24 -26.77
C LEU A 607 -23.44 -25.42 -26.83
N PHE A 608 -22.69 -24.38 -26.49
CA PHE A 608 -21.23 -24.42 -26.40
C PHE A 608 -20.80 -24.59 -24.94
N MET A 609 -20.08 -25.66 -24.64
CA MET A 609 -19.54 -25.96 -23.32
C MET A 609 -18.11 -25.44 -23.21
N SER A 610 -17.75 -24.85 -22.07
CA SER A 610 -16.36 -24.52 -21.70
C SER A 610 -16.06 -25.04 -20.30
N ILE A 611 -15.05 -25.91 -20.20
CA ILE A 611 -14.61 -26.52 -18.96
C ILE A 611 -13.14 -26.14 -18.74
N LYS A 612 -12.87 -25.49 -17.62
CA LYS A 612 -11.51 -25.17 -17.19
C LYS A 612 -11.11 -26.12 -16.06
N ALA A 613 -9.91 -26.68 -16.18
CA ALA A 613 -9.38 -27.70 -15.29
C ALA A 613 -7.95 -27.33 -14.87
N GLN A 614 -7.63 -27.40 -13.58
CA GLN A 614 -6.27 -27.20 -13.11
C GLN A 614 -5.52 -28.53 -13.07
N ASN A 615 -4.28 -28.53 -13.52
CA ASN A 615 -3.37 -29.68 -13.40
C ASN A 615 -2.85 -29.76 -11.97
N THR A 616 -3.32 -30.74 -11.20
CA THR A 616 -2.91 -30.98 -9.82
C THR A 616 -1.90 -32.13 -9.69
N GLY A 617 -1.54 -32.75 -10.82
CA GLY A 617 -0.50 -33.77 -10.89
C GLY A 617 0.90 -33.18 -11.01
N ASN A 618 1.89 -34.03 -11.26
CA ASN A 618 3.29 -33.59 -11.50
C ASN A 618 3.76 -33.83 -12.95
N THR A 619 2.87 -34.31 -13.82
CA THR A 619 3.11 -34.50 -15.26
C THR A 619 2.55 -33.35 -16.08
N ILE A 620 3.17 -33.03 -17.20
CA ILE A 620 2.68 -32.02 -18.14
C ILE A 620 1.59 -32.65 -19.01
N TRP A 621 0.43 -32.02 -19.13
CA TRP A 621 -0.58 -32.40 -20.11
C TRP A 621 -0.19 -31.86 -21.48
N GLN A 622 -0.40 -32.63 -22.54
CA GLN A 622 -0.07 -32.23 -23.91
C GLN A 622 -1.33 -32.33 -24.77
N ASN A 623 -1.54 -31.43 -25.73
CA ASN A 623 -2.68 -31.56 -26.65
C ASN A 623 -2.41 -32.46 -27.87
N SER A 624 -1.15 -32.86 -28.07
CA SER A 624 -0.69 -33.63 -29.22
C SER A 624 0.43 -34.60 -28.81
N GLY A 625 0.89 -35.44 -29.74
CA GLY A 625 1.91 -36.47 -29.51
C GLY A 625 1.31 -37.85 -29.23
N ALA A 626 2.10 -38.72 -28.60
CA ALA A 626 1.72 -40.12 -28.38
C ALA A 626 0.57 -40.29 -27.39
N ASN A 627 0.50 -39.45 -26.35
CA ASN A 627 -0.46 -39.55 -25.26
C ASN A 627 -1.13 -38.19 -24.97
N PRO A 628 -1.95 -37.65 -25.90
CA PRO A 628 -2.59 -36.35 -25.71
C PRO A 628 -3.66 -36.41 -24.61
N THR A 629 -3.88 -35.29 -23.92
CA THR A 629 -4.96 -35.14 -22.93
C THR A 629 -6.26 -34.74 -23.63
N ARG A 630 -7.33 -35.52 -23.39
CA ARG A 630 -8.67 -35.29 -23.95
C ARG A 630 -9.74 -35.31 -22.86
N LEU A 631 -10.93 -34.83 -23.19
CA LEU A 631 -12.10 -34.89 -22.32
C LEU A 631 -13.06 -35.99 -22.80
N GLY A 632 -13.35 -36.96 -21.94
CA GLY A 632 -14.23 -38.08 -22.21
C GLY A 632 -15.50 -38.08 -21.38
N THR A 633 -16.51 -38.82 -21.86
CA THR A 633 -17.72 -39.11 -21.09
C THR A 633 -17.40 -40.07 -19.94
N ASN A 634 -18.03 -39.85 -18.79
CA ASN A 634 -17.80 -40.61 -17.57
C ASN A 634 -19.12 -41.11 -16.98
N ASN A 635 -19.04 -42.04 -16.02
CA ASN A 635 -20.17 -42.54 -15.23
C ASN A 635 -21.46 -42.90 -16.02
N PRO A 636 -21.43 -43.94 -16.89
CA PRO A 636 -20.33 -44.89 -17.11
C PRO A 636 -19.20 -44.34 -17.97
N MET A 637 -17.97 -44.79 -17.72
CA MET A 637 -16.80 -44.40 -18.51
C MET A 637 -16.98 -44.81 -19.97
N ASP A 638 -16.65 -43.90 -20.89
CA ASP A 638 -16.72 -44.11 -22.34
C ASP A 638 -18.11 -44.42 -22.92
N HIS A 639 -19.19 -44.02 -22.24
CA HIS A 639 -20.53 -44.19 -22.79
C HIS A 639 -20.81 -43.22 -23.96
N THR A 640 -21.64 -43.64 -24.91
CA THR A 640 -22.16 -42.76 -25.97
C THR A 640 -23.15 -41.75 -25.38
N SER A 641 -22.83 -40.46 -25.43
CA SER A 641 -23.67 -39.42 -24.83
C SER A 641 -24.90 -39.10 -25.68
N GLU A 642 -26.07 -38.93 -25.05
CA GLU A 642 -27.28 -38.39 -25.70
C GLU A 642 -27.12 -36.92 -26.12
N PHE A 643 -26.11 -36.23 -25.58
CA PHE A 643 -25.76 -34.85 -25.91
C PHE A 643 -24.75 -34.72 -27.05
N TYR A 644 -24.35 -35.85 -27.64
CA TYR A 644 -23.37 -35.90 -28.72
C TYR A 644 -23.70 -34.91 -29.84
N ASP A 645 -22.70 -34.11 -30.17
CA ASP A 645 -22.68 -33.23 -31.32
C ASP A 645 -21.64 -33.76 -32.31
N SER A 646 -21.90 -33.62 -33.61
CA SER A 646 -20.98 -34.13 -34.64
C SER A 646 -19.59 -33.45 -34.64
N SER A 647 -19.40 -32.37 -33.88
CA SER A 647 -18.08 -31.76 -33.66
C SER A 647 -17.20 -32.47 -32.62
N TRP A 648 -17.73 -33.44 -31.87
CA TRP A 648 -16.93 -34.23 -30.95
C TRP A 648 -15.93 -35.11 -31.70
N ILE A 649 -14.85 -35.49 -31.02
CA ILE A 649 -13.84 -36.41 -31.58
C ILE A 649 -14.46 -37.80 -31.82
N ALA A 650 -15.31 -38.24 -30.90
CA ALA A 650 -16.11 -39.46 -30.99
C ALA A 650 -17.33 -39.32 -30.06
N PRO A 651 -18.37 -40.18 -30.17
CA PRO A 651 -19.57 -40.10 -29.34
C PRO A 651 -19.36 -40.19 -27.81
N ASN A 652 -18.18 -40.65 -27.38
CA ASN A 652 -17.74 -40.72 -26.00
C ASN A 652 -16.54 -39.78 -25.70
N ARG A 653 -16.07 -38.99 -26.66
CA ARG A 653 -14.88 -38.15 -26.52
C ARG A 653 -15.13 -36.74 -27.07
N ALA A 654 -15.38 -35.81 -26.16
CA ALA A 654 -15.95 -34.51 -26.46
C ALA A 654 -14.93 -33.52 -27.05
N ALA A 655 -13.75 -33.39 -26.44
CA ALA A 655 -12.82 -32.32 -26.78
C ALA A 655 -11.35 -32.73 -26.61
N SER A 656 -10.48 -32.06 -27.37
CA SER A 656 -9.03 -32.01 -27.08
C SER A 656 -8.73 -30.83 -26.16
N LEU A 657 -7.62 -30.91 -25.43
CA LEU A 657 -7.06 -29.77 -24.72
C LEU A 657 -6.72 -28.63 -25.70
N ILE A 658 -7.09 -27.39 -25.39
CA ILE A 658 -6.83 -26.23 -26.25
C ILE A 658 -5.35 -25.82 -26.18
N GLU A 659 -4.79 -25.72 -24.98
CA GLU A 659 -3.41 -25.33 -24.74
C GLU A 659 -2.44 -26.41 -25.27
N SER A 660 -1.33 -25.99 -25.89
CA SER A 660 -0.31 -26.93 -26.40
C SER A 660 0.23 -27.85 -25.30
N SER A 661 0.44 -27.27 -24.12
CA SER A 661 0.83 -27.99 -22.91
C SER A 661 0.32 -27.28 -21.66
N VAL A 662 -0.03 -28.05 -20.63
CA VAL A 662 -0.43 -27.53 -19.30
C VAL A 662 0.45 -28.18 -18.24
N ALA A 663 1.38 -27.39 -17.69
CA ALA A 663 2.27 -27.85 -16.63
C ALA A 663 1.51 -28.02 -15.30
N PRO A 664 2.08 -28.77 -14.33
CA PRO A 664 1.59 -28.81 -12.95
C PRO A 664 1.28 -27.40 -12.39
N GLY A 665 0.08 -27.23 -11.85
CA GLY A 665 -0.45 -25.97 -11.32
C GLY A 665 -1.17 -25.08 -12.34
N GLU A 666 -0.97 -25.29 -13.64
CA GLU A 666 -1.62 -24.50 -14.70
C GLU A 666 -3.06 -24.95 -14.97
N ILE A 667 -3.81 -24.11 -15.68
CA ILE A 667 -5.19 -24.36 -16.07
C ILE A 667 -5.23 -24.73 -17.55
N GLY A 668 -5.81 -25.88 -17.86
CA GLY A 668 -6.20 -26.31 -19.19
C GLY A 668 -7.68 -26.06 -19.48
N THR A 669 -8.01 -25.91 -20.75
CA THR A 669 -9.35 -25.59 -21.23
C THR A 669 -9.81 -26.65 -22.24
N PHE A 670 -11.06 -27.09 -22.07
CA PHE A 670 -11.79 -27.94 -23.01
C PHE A 670 -13.04 -27.21 -23.47
N GLU A 671 -13.22 -27.08 -24.78
CA GLU A 671 -14.40 -26.45 -25.36
C GLU A 671 -14.98 -27.33 -26.47
N PHE A 672 -16.31 -27.46 -26.49
CA PHE A 672 -17.01 -28.34 -27.43
C PHE A 672 -18.49 -27.95 -27.53
N TRP A 673 -19.12 -28.26 -28.66
CA TRP A 673 -20.56 -28.12 -28.80
C TRP A 673 -21.28 -29.35 -28.24
N ILE A 674 -22.50 -29.18 -27.75
CA ILE A 674 -23.44 -30.26 -27.44
C ILE A 674 -24.77 -29.98 -28.13
N THR A 675 -25.55 -31.02 -28.41
CA THR A 675 -26.93 -30.90 -28.87
C THR A 675 -27.85 -31.54 -27.85
N THR A 676 -28.80 -30.78 -27.29
CA THR A 676 -29.69 -31.31 -26.25
C THR A 676 -30.66 -32.35 -26.82
N PRO A 677 -30.92 -33.47 -26.09
CA PRO A 677 -31.89 -34.46 -26.53
C PRO A 677 -33.33 -33.92 -26.45
N TYR A 678 -34.28 -34.69 -26.98
CA TYR A 678 -35.71 -34.43 -26.72
C TYR A 678 -36.11 -35.05 -25.38
N LYS A 679 -36.64 -34.24 -24.47
CA LYS A 679 -37.19 -34.70 -23.19
C LYS A 679 -38.47 -33.95 -22.82
N PRO A 680 -39.39 -34.58 -22.07
CA PRO A 680 -40.51 -33.89 -21.44
C PRO A 680 -40.05 -32.82 -20.45
N ASN A 681 -40.87 -31.78 -20.29
CA ASN A 681 -40.65 -30.75 -19.29
C ASN A 681 -40.58 -31.35 -17.89
N GLY A 682 -39.64 -30.87 -17.07
CA GLY A 682 -39.34 -31.40 -15.74
C GLY A 682 -38.32 -32.54 -15.72
N SER A 683 -37.89 -33.06 -16.87
CA SER A 683 -36.80 -34.05 -16.93
C SER A 683 -35.48 -33.44 -16.46
N VAL A 684 -34.70 -34.19 -15.68
CA VAL A 684 -33.38 -33.79 -15.18
C VAL A 684 -32.35 -34.82 -15.61
N ILE A 685 -31.29 -34.38 -16.30
CA ILE A 685 -30.19 -35.25 -16.76
C ILE A 685 -28.86 -34.71 -16.23
N LYS A 686 -27.99 -35.62 -15.76
CA LYS A 686 -26.60 -35.33 -15.43
C LYS A 686 -25.72 -35.94 -16.50
N GLU A 687 -24.89 -35.12 -17.15
CA GLU A 687 -23.86 -35.58 -18.08
C GLU A 687 -22.49 -35.42 -17.43
N TYR A 688 -21.71 -36.50 -17.37
CA TYR A 688 -20.46 -36.56 -16.61
C TYR A 688 -19.27 -36.54 -17.57
N PHE A 689 -18.25 -35.76 -17.23
CA PHE A 689 -17.03 -35.66 -18.02
C PHE A 689 -15.78 -35.83 -17.16
N ARG A 690 -14.74 -36.40 -17.75
CA ARG A 690 -13.45 -36.62 -17.07
C ARG A 690 -12.29 -36.55 -18.07
N PRO A 691 -11.18 -35.88 -17.74
CA PRO A 691 -9.98 -35.90 -18.56
C PRO A 691 -9.30 -37.28 -18.56
N VAL A 692 -8.75 -37.63 -19.72
CA VAL A 692 -7.97 -38.85 -19.96
C VAL A 692 -6.67 -38.47 -20.67
N VAL A 693 -5.57 -39.08 -20.25
CA VAL A 693 -4.32 -39.08 -21.00
C VAL A 693 -4.37 -40.30 -21.90
N GLU A 694 -4.61 -40.07 -23.20
CA GLU A 694 -4.86 -41.14 -24.18
C GLU A 694 -3.72 -42.16 -24.19
N GLY A 695 -4.07 -43.45 -24.26
CA GLY A 695 -3.10 -44.55 -24.22
C GLY A 695 -2.47 -44.85 -22.85
N LEU A 696 -2.72 -44.02 -21.83
CA LEU A 696 -2.12 -44.19 -20.50
C LEU A 696 -3.16 -44.42 -19.40
N THR A 697 -3.90 -43.37 -19.01
CA THR A 697 -4.81 -43.44 -17.85
C THR A 697 -5.84 -42.33 -17.85
N TRP A 698 -7.00 -42.63 -17.28
CA TRP A 698 -7.92 -41.60 -16.80
C TRP A 698 -7.30 -40.88 -15.60
N MET A 699 -7.44 -39.56 -15.54
CA MET A 699 -7.03 -38.77 -14.36
C MET A 699 -7.96 -39.06 -13.17
N ASN A 700 -7.73 -38.57 -11.95
CA ASN A 700 -8.64 -38.80 -10.82
C ASN A 700 -10.11 -38.43 -11.11
N ASP A 701 -11.04 -39.16 -10.50
CA ASP A 701 -12.46 -38.80 -10.56
C ASP A 701 -12.76 -37.74 -9.50
N VAL A 702 -13.20 -36.56 -9.95
CA VAL A 702 -13.64 -35.47 -9.07
C VAL A 702 -15.17 -35.37 -9.00
N GLY A 703 -15.89 -36.30 -9.64
CA GLY A 703 -17.35 -36.32 -9.66
C GLY A 703 -17.99 -35.20 -10.48
N MET A 704 -17.29 -34.66 -11.47
CA MET A 704 -17.78 -33.54 -12.28
C MET A 704 -18.92 -33.97 -13.22
N TYR A 705 -20.02 -33.20 -13.20
CA TYR A 705 -21.14 -33.35 -14.13
C TYR A 705 -21.81 -32.01 -14.43
N GLN A 706 -22.44 -31.89 -15.61
CA GLN A 706 -23.37 -30.82 -15.94
C GLN A 706 -24.82 -31.28 -15.76
N LEU A 707 -25.61 -30.49 -15.05
CA LEU A 707 -27.04 -30.74 -14.82
C LEU A 707 -27.89 -30.01 -15.86
N PHE A 708 -28.81 -30.70 -16.52
CA PHE A 708 -29.78 -30.14 -17.46
C PHE A 708 -31.20 -30.41 -16.98
N THR A 709 -31.97 -29.34 -16.75
CA THR A 709 -33.41 -29.42 -16.44
C THR A 709 -34.21 -28.90 -17.61
N PHE A 710 -35.09 -29.73 -18.19
CA PHE A 710 -35.80 -29.43 -19.43
C PHE A 710 -37.07 -28.59 -19.19
N LYS A 711 -37.17 -27.48 -19.91
CA LYS A 711 -38.29 -26.50 -19.88
C LYS A 711 -38.53 -25.94 -21.29
N SER A 712 -38.80 -26.83 -22.24
CA SER A 712 -39.11 -26.46 -23.62
C SER A 712 -40.50 -25.80 -23.72
N PRO A 713 -40.70 -24.87 -24.67
CA PRO A 713 -42.02 -24.34 -24.97
C PRO A 713 -43.03 -25.45 -25.25
N ILE A 714 -44.28 -25.26 -24.83
CA ILE A 714 -45.34 -26.25 -24.99
C ILE A 714 -46.01 -26.21 -26.36
N ASN A 715 -45.71 -25.17 -27.16
CA ASN A 715 -46.40 -24.86 -28.41
C ASN A 715 -45.55 -25.08 -29.67
N THR A 716 -44.36 -25.68 -29.57
CA THR A 716 -43.43 -25.86 -30.70
C THR A 716 -43.60 -27.21 -31.40
N TRP A 717 -43.46 -27.20 -32.72
CA TRP A 717 -43.54 -28.38 -33.57
C TRP A 717 -42.81 -28.11 -34.88
N ASP A 718 -42.37 -29.17 -35.55
CA ASP A 718 -41.85 -29.09 -36.91
C ASP A 718 -42.84 -29.75 -37.89
N TYR A 719 -43.04 -29.12 -39.04
CA TYR A 719 -43.69 -29.74 -40.19
C TYR A 719 -42.80 -30.87 -40.75
N LEU A 720 -43.39 -32.04 -41.03
CA LEU A 720 -42.68 -33.12 -41.73
C LEU A 720 -43.23 -33.32 -43.14
N SER A 721 -44.54 -33.53 -43.30
CA SER A 721 -45.15 -33.76 -44.62
C SER A 721 -46.66 -33.56 -44.62
N GLN A 722 -47.23 -33.25 -45.80
CA GLN A 722 -48.67 -33.27 -46.04
C GLN A 722 -49.00 -33.97 -47.37
N GLY A 723 -50.18 -34.59 -47.46
CA GLY A 723 -50.66 -35.25 -48.68
C GLY A 723 -52.18 -35.18 -48.83
N MET A 724 -52.66 -35.41 -50.05
CA MET A 724 -54.08 -35.47 -50.43
C MET A 724 -54.34 -36.72 -51.28
N TYR A 725 -55.51 -37.32 -51.12
CA TYR A 725 -55.87 -38.62 -51.70
C TYR A 725 -57.34 -38.66 -52.12
N SER A 726 -57.68 -39.42 -53.17
CA SER A 726 -59.08 -39.65 -53.59
C SER A 726 -59.80 -40.73 -52.79
N ASP A 727 -59.07 -41.57 -52.07
CA ASP A 727 -59.62 -42.73 -51.38
C ASP A 727 -59.31 -42.71 -49.88
N SER A 728 -60.18 -43.33 -49.09
CA SER A 728 -60.06 -43.41 -47.63
C SER A 728 -58.88 -44.26 -47.16
N THR A 729 -58.28 -45.08 -48.03
CA THR A 729 -57.11 -45.90 -47.69
C THR A 729 -55.78 -45.17 -47.90
N LEU A 730 -55.82 -43.91 -48.36
CA LEU A 730 -54.66 -43.04 -48.59
C LEU A 730 -53.63 -43.65 -49.56
N LYS A 731 -54.11 -44.36 -50.58
CA LYS A 731 -53.24 -45.03 -51.57
C LYS A 731 -53.13 -44.26 -52.89
N ASN A 732 -54.22 -43.61 -53.31
CA ASN A 732 -54.29 -42.87 -54.56
C ASN A 732 -54.03 -41.39 -54.29
N SER A 733 -52.75 -41.02 -54.26
CA SER A 733 -52.34 -39.64 -54.04
C SER A 733 -52.78 -38.74 -55.20
N ILE A 734 -53.22 -37.53 -54.87
CA ILE A 734 -53.64 -36.50 -55.81
C ILE A 734 -52.86 -35.23 -55.51
N ASP A 735 -52.42 -34.55 -56.56
CA ASP A 735 -51.87 -33.20 -56.44
C ASP A 735 -53.01 -32.21 -56.13
N PRO A 736 -53.05 -31.61 -54.93
CA PRO A 736 -54.11 -30.67 -54.54
C PRO A 736 -54.18 -29.42 -55.43
N THR A 737 -53.09 -29.10 -56.15
CA THR A 737 -53.03 -27.98 -57.09
C THR A 737 -53.58 -28.29 -58.49
N SER A 738 -53.95 -29.55 -58.73
CA SER A 738 -54.70 -29.98 -59.92
C SER A 738 -56.20 -29.73 -59.74
N THR A 739 -56.95 -29.73 -60.85
CA THR A 739 -58.41 -29.54 -60.79
C THR A 739 -59.08 -30.70 -60.06
N ILE A 740 -59.80 -30.40 -58.99
CA ILE A 740 -60.59 -31.36 -58.21
C ILE A 740 -62.09 -31.07 -58.36
N SER A 741 -62.92 -32.11 -58.27
CA SER A 741 -64.36 -32.00 -58.45
C SER A 741 -65.02 -31.31 -57.27
N SER A 742 -65.95 -30.38 -57.54
CA SER A 742 -66.85 -29.79 -56.55
C SER A 742 -67.75 -30.84 -55.88
N ASN A 743 -68.25 -30.51 -54.68
CA ASN A 743 -69.10 -31.38 -53.85
C ASN A 743 -68.56 -32.82 -53.60
N THR A 744 -67.24 -33.04 -53.73
CA THR A 744 -66.58 -34.35 -53.64
C THR A 744 -65.77 -34.48 -52.35
N ILE A 745 -65.65 -35.71 -51.83
CA ILE A 745 -64.86 -36.01 -50.63
C ILE A 745 -63.43 -36.39 -51.02
N TYR A 746 -62.45 -35.78 -50.37
CA TYR A 746 -61.04 -36.12 -50.47
C TYR A 746 -60.45 -36.36 -49.08
N TYR A 747 -59.34 -37.10 -49.00
CA TYR A 747 -58.70 -37.46 -47.74
C TYR A 747 -57.33 -36.81 -47.63
N LEU A 748 -57.04 -36.19 -46.50
CA LEU A 748 -55.79 -35.46 -46.22
C LEU A 748 -54.99 -36.19 -45.14
N LYS A 749 -53.67 -36.11 -45.26
CA LYS A 749 -52.71 -36.59 -44.25
C LYS A 749 -51.72 -35.50 -43.89
N LEU A 750 -51.48 -35.29 -42.61
CA LEU A 750 -50.45 -34.40 -42.07
C LEU A 750 -49.57 -35.16 -41.11
N THR A 751 -48.26 -35.04 -41.27
CA THR A 751 -47.25 -35.60 -40.38
C THR A 751 -46.40 -34.48 -39.82
N LEU A 752 -46.16 -34.51 -38.51
CA LEU A 752 -45.46 -33.44 -37.81
C LEU A 752 -44.62 -34.00 -36.65
N LYS A 753 -43.59 -33.25 -36.22
CA LYS A 753 -42.68 -33.66 -35.14
C LYS A 753 -42.94 -32.88 -33.86
N ASN A 754 -43.02 -33.59 -32.74
CA ASN A 754 -43.10 -32.97 -31.43
C ASN A 754 -41.75 -32.40 -31.02
N THR A 755 -41.60 -31.08 -31.09
CA THR A 755 -40.41 -30.38 -30.54
C THR A 755 -40.70 -29.70 -29.21
N SER A 756 -41.94 -29.79 -28.74
CA SER A 756 -42.38 -29.19 -27.49
C SER A 756 -41.85 -29.96 -26.28
N GLY A 757 -42.03 -29.37 -25.11
CA GLY A 757 -41.81 -30.04 -23.84
C GLY A 757 -42.97 -30.90 -23.36
N GLU A 758 -44.11 -30.88 -24.05
CA GLU A 758 -45.32 -31.62 -23.66
C GLU A 758 -45.41 -32.96 -24.38
N ILE A 759 -46.02 -33.93 -23.70
CA ILE A 759 -46.48 -35.16 -24.35
C ILE A 759 -47.82 -34.85 -25.00
N TRP A 760 -47.92 -35.00 -26.32
CA TRP A 760 -49.20 -34.84 -26.99
C TRP A 760 -50.05 -36.08 -26.79
N GLN A 761 -51.30 -35.87 -26.37
CA GLN A 761 -52.27 -36.93 -26.08
C GLN A 761 -53.38 -36.86 -27.11
N LYS A 762 -53.80 -38.00 -27.66
CA LYS A 762 -54.88 -38.06 -28.66
C LYS A 762 -56.18 -37.39 -28.22
N SER A 763 -56.50 -37.46 -26.94
CA SER A 763 -57.70 -36.88 -26.35
C SER A 763 -57.70 -35.35 -26.30
N THR A 764 -56.53 -34.72 -26.37
CA THR A 764 -56.39 -33.26 -26.21
C THR A 764 -55.66 -32.59 -27.36
N PHE A 765 -55.02 -33.33 -28.27
CA PHE A 765 -54.29 -32.77 -29.40
C PHE A 765 -55.09 -32.92 -30.69
N ALA A 766 -55.54 -31.79 -31.23
CA ALA A 766 -56.41 -31.72 -32.39
C ALA A 766 -55.82 -30.85 -33.51
N LEU A 767 -56.38 -31.00 -34.72
CA LEU A 767 -56.12 -30.15 -35.86
C LEU A 767 -57.33 -29.24 -36.08
N GLY A 768 -57.17 -27.96 -35.79
CA GLY A 768 -58.23 -26.98 -35.95
C GLY A 768 -58.12 -26.20 -37.26
N THR A 769 -59.23 -25.63 -37.70
CA THR A 769 -59.24 -24.66 -38.80
C THR A 769 -58.53 -23.37 -38.37
N ASN A 770 -57.82 -22.73 -39.31
CA ASN A 770 -57.04 -21.53 -39.04
C ASN A 770 -57.33 -20.41 -40.07
N ASN A 771 -56.81 -19.22 -39.80
CA ASN A 771 -56.91 -18.00 -40.60
C ASN A 771 -58.36 -17.53 -40.89
N PRO A 772 -59.13 -17.11 -39.86
CA PRO A 772 -58.78 -17.07 -38.43
C PRO A 772 -58.98 -18.43 -37.72
N PRO A 773 -58.33 -18.65 -36.56
CA PRO A 773 -58.57 -19.83 -35.71
C PRO A 773 -60.06 -20.03 -35.42
N ASP A 774 -60.48 -21.29 -35.30
CA ASP A 774 -61.84 -21.70 -34.94
C ASP A 774 -62.93 -21.36 -35.98
N ARG A 775 -62.58 -20.93 -37.20
CA ARG A 775 -63.57 -20.65 -38.24
C ARG A 775 -64.33 -21.92 -38.65
N THR A 776 -65.63 -21.78 -38.92
CA THR A 776 -66.39 -22.82 -39.63
C THR A 776 -65.83 -22.99 -41.04
N SER A 777 -65.42 -24.21 -41.40
CA SER A 777 -64.85 -24.49 -42.72
C SER A 777 -65.95 -24.77 -43.75
N SER A 778 -65.81 -24.19 -44.95
CA SER A 778 -66.60 -24.56 -46.13
C SER A 778 -66.22 -25.96 -46.66
N PHE A 779 -65.08 -26.49 -46.22
CA PHE A 779 -64.60 -27.84 -46.52
C PHE A 779 -65.05 -28.89 -45.50
N TYR A 780 -65.92 -28.50 -44.55
CA TYR A 780 -66.38 -29.37 -43.48
C TYR A 780 -66.95 -30.69 -44.01
N ASN A 781 -66.48 -31.77 -43.41
CA ASN A 781 -67.01 -33.12 -43.60
C ASN A 781 -67.59 -33.60 -42.27
N SER A 782 -68.68 -34.37 -42.30
CA SER A 782 -69.32 -34.88 -41.07
C SER A 782 -68.46 -35.84 -40.24
N SER A 783 -67.30 -36.26 -40.75
CA SER A 783 -66.28 -37.02 -40.00
C SER A 783 -65.42 -36.15 -39.06
N TRP A 784 -65.48 -34.82 -39.21
CA TRP A 784 -64.81 -33.88 -38.31
C TRP A 784 -65.49 -33.90 -36.94
N GLN A 785 -64.75 -33.54 -35.88
CA GLN A 785 -65.30 -33.45 -34.53
C GLN A 785 -66.32 -32.32 -34.39
N SER A 786 -66.07 -31.23 -35.12
CA SER A 786 -66.94 -30.07 -35.25
C SER A 786 -66.56 -29.31 -36.53
N PRO A 787 -67.35 -28.32 -36.98
CA PRO A 787 -67.05 -27.55 -38.19
C PRO A 787 -65.72 -26.79 -38.20
N ASN A 788 -65.02 -26.72 -37.05
CA ASN A 788 -63.72 -26.10 -36.87
C ASN A 788 -62.64 -27.04 -36.30
N ARG A 789 -62.90 -28.36 -36.20
CA ARG A 789 -61.97 -29.37 -35.68
C ARG A 789 -61.91 -30.58 -36.61
N ALA A 790 -60.88 -30.62 -37.43
CA ALA A 790 -60.77 -31.59 -38.52
C ALA A 790 -60.39 -33.00 -38.06
N ALA A 791 -59.50 -33.13 -37.09
CA ALA A 791 -58.94 -34.41 -36.68
C ALA A 791 -58.37 -34.37 -35.26
N THR A 792 -58.23 -35.54 -34.63
CA THR A 792 -57.28 -35.80 -33.53
C THR A 792 -56.12 -36.65 -34.01
N LEU A 793 -55.08 -36.76 -33.18
CA LEU A 793 -53.94 -37.63 -33.48
C LEU A 793 -54.38 -39.06 -33.79
N LYS A 794 -53.63 -39.69 -34.70
CA LYS A 794 -53.76 -41.12 -34.95
C LYS A 794 -53.16 -41.91 -33.78
N GLU A 795 -51.98 -41.51 -33.35
CA GLU A 795 -51.24 -42.08 -32.23
C GLU A 795 -51.90 -41.73 -30.89
N ASP A 796 -51.90 -42.65 -29.93
CA ASP A 796 -52.46 -42.41 -28.60
C ASP A 796 -51.65 -41.35 -27.83
N THR A 797 -50.32 -41.41 -27.96
CA THR A 797 -49.39 -40.46 -27.37
C THR A 797 -48.21 -40.17 -28.31
N VAL A 798 -47.72 -38.94 -28.30
CA VAL A 798 -46.51 -38.53 -29.01
C VAL A 798 -45.57 -37.81 -28.04
N LEU A 799 -44.53 -38.50 -27.59
CA LEU A 799 -43.47 -37.93 -26.73
C LEU A 799 -42.69 -36.84 -27.48
N PRO A 800 -42.01 -35.91 -26.77
CA PRO A 800 -41.02 -35.03 -27.39
C PRO A 800 -40.01 -35.81 -28.24
N GLY A 801 -39.77 -35.33 -29.45
CA GLY A 801 -38.98 -35.98 -30.50
C GLY A 801 -39.76 -36.95 -31.38
N GLY A 802 -40.95 -37.38 -30.94
CA GLY A 802 -41.85 -38.28 -31.67
C GLY A 802 -42.55 -37.62 -32.84
N THR A 803 -43.18 -38.44 -33.68
CA THR A 803 -43.94 -38.02 -34.85
C THR A 803 -45.43 -38.23 -34.60
N GLY A 804 -46.23 -37.19 -34.85
CA GLY A 804 -47.70 -37.25 -34.80
C GLY A 804 -48.31 -37.18 -36.19
N THR A 805 -49.42 -37.87 -36.38
CA THR A 805 -50.13 -37.99 -37.66
C THR A 805 -51.59 -37.59 -37.51
N PHE A 806 -52.08 -36.77 -38.45
CA PHE A 806 -53.50 -36.51 -38.65
C PHE A 806 -53.95 -37.07 -39.99
N GLU A 807 -55.10 -37.75 -40.01
CA GLU A 807 -55.78 -38.24 -41.21
C GLU A 807 -57.25 -37.81 -41.13
N PHE A 808 -57.76 -37.11 -42.15
CA PHE A 808 -59.12 -36.58 -42.13
C PHE A 808 -59.68 -36.38 -43.53
N ALA A 809 -61.00 -36.42 -43.67
CA ALA A 809 -61.68 -36.17 -44.93
C ALA A 809 -62.11 -34.70 -45.04
N VAL A 810 -62.09 -34.13 -46.22
CA VAL A 810 -62.65 -32.81 -46.55
C VAL A 810 -63.71 -32.97 -47.62
N LYS A 811 -64.76 -32.16 -47.60
CA LYS A 811 -65.77 -32.11 -48.66
C LYS A 811 -65.67 -30.79 -49.39
N THR A 812 -65.32 -30.79 -50.68
CA THR A 812 -65.17 -29.54 -51.44
C THR A 812 -66.51 -28.78 -51.55
N PRO A 813 -66.51 -27.44 -51.55
CA PRO A 813 -67.71 -26.63 -51.80
C PRO A 813 -68.37 -26.93 -53.15
N SER A 814 -69.62 -26.47 -53.32
CA SER A 814 -70.32 -26.51 -54.61
C SER A 814 -69.89 -25.39 -55.56
N SER A 815 -69.30 -24.31 -55.05
CA SER A 815 -68.78 -23.21 -55.86
C SER A 815 -67.41 -23.54 -56.43
N ALA A 816 -67.26 -23.35 -57.74
CA ALA A 816 -65.98 -23.47 -58.43
C ALA A 816 -65.10 -22.25 -58.12
N ALA A 817 -63.99 -22.47 -57.43
CA ALA A 817 -62.99 -21.44 -57.12
C ALA A 817 -61.64 -22.07 -56.70
N ASP A 818 -60.62 -21.24 -56.57
CA ASP A 818 -59.33 -21.64 -56.00
C ASP A 818 -59.33 -21.29 -54.50
N TYR A 819 -59.21 -22.31 -53.66
CA TYR A 819 -59.29 -22.19 -52.21
C TYR A 819 -57.92 -22.40 -51.57
N LYS A 820 -57.70 -21.74 -50.43
CA LYS A 820 -56.66 -22.08 -49.47
C LYS A 820 -57.33 -22.49 -48.17
N GLU A 821 -57.23 -23.76 -47.83
CA GLU A 821 -57.78 -24.27 -46.58
C GLU A 821 -56.65 -24.39 -45.55
N TYR A 822 -56.69 -23.52 -44.55
CA TYR A 822 -55.67 -23.40 -43.51
C TYR A 822 -56.02 -24.24 -42.28
N PHE A 823 -55.03 -24.94 -41.75
CA PHE A 823 -55.13 -25.73 -40.53
C PHE A 823 -53.99 -25.41 -39.58
N ARG A 824 -54.22 -25.61 -38.28
CA ARG A 824 -53.21 -25.40 -37.25
C ARG A 824 -53.40 -26.40 -36.12
N PRO A 825 -52.35 -27.09 -35.65
CA PRO A 825 -52.48 -27.97 -34.49
C PRO A 825 -52.77 -27.18 -33.21
N VAL A 826 -53.56 -27.75 -32.32
CA VAL A 826 -53.96 -27.16 -31.04
C VAL A 826 -53.92 -28.21 -29.93
N VAL A 827 -53.38 -27.83 -28.78
CA VAL A 827 -53.54 -28.55 -27.53
C VAL A 827 -54.77 -27.97 -26.84
N GLU A 828 -55.88 -28.70 -26.88
CA GLU A 828 -57.18 -28.29 -26.37
C GLU A 828 -57.10 -27.83 -24.91
N GLY A 829 -57.75 -26.69 -24.62
CA GLY A 829 -57.74 -26.06 -23.30
C GLY A 829 -56.39 -25.48 -22.87
N LYS A 830 -55.33 -25.58 -23.69
CA LYS A 830 -53.99 -25.04 -23.37
C LYS A 830 -53.54 -23.98 -24.37
N VAL A 831 -53.24 -24.36 -25.62
CA VAL A 831 -52.55 -23.46 -26.56
C VAL A 831 -52.64 -23.94 -28.01
N TRP A 832 -52.74 -22.99 -28.95
CA TRP A 832 -52.46 -23.25 -30.36
C TRP A 832 -50.96 -23.35 -30.60
N LEU A 833 -50.51 -24.37 -31.33
CA LEU A 833 -49.09 -24.49 -31.65
C LEU A 833 -48.62 -23.32 -32.53
N VAL A 834 -47.32 -23.02 -32.62
CA VAL A 834 -46.79 -21.92 -33.46
C VAL A 834 -47.36 -22.02 -34.88
N ASP A 835 -47.87 -20.91 -35.42
CA ASP A 835 -48.44 -20.88 -36.77
C ASP A 835 -47.33 -20.89 -37.81
N LEU A 836 -47.24 -21.97 -38.58
CA LEU A 836 -46.29 -22.10 -39.69
C LEU A 836 -46.92 -21.71 -41.04
N GLY A 837 -48.17 -21.21 -41.04
CA GLY A 837 -48.91 -20.90 -42.25
C GLY A 837 -49.29 -22.15 -43.04
N LEU A 838 -49.68 -23.22 -42.35
CA LEU A 838 -50.03 -24.50 -42.97
C LEU A 838 -51.37 -24.41 -43.72
N TYR A 839 -51.37 -24.75 -45.01
CA TYR A 839 -52.59 -24.85 -45.83
C TYR A 839 -52.51 -25.89 -46.95
N TRP A 840 -53.68 -26.28 -47.46
CA TRP A 840 -53.83 -26.94 -48.75
C TRP A 840 -54.38 -25.94 -49.78
N GLN A 841 -53.69 -25.80 -50.91
CA GLN A 841 -54.18 -25.07 -52.08
C GLN A 841 -55.05 -26.02 -52.91
N LEU A 842 -56.32 -25.68 -53.15
CA LEU A 842 -57.31 -26.58 -53.76
C LEU A 842 -58.01 -25.88 -54.93
N LYS A 843 -57.92 -26.41 -56.16
CA LYS A 843 -58.60 -25.85 -57.35
C LYS A 843 -59.91 -26.59 -57.63
N VAL A 844 -61.01 -26.13 -57.05
CA VAL A 844 -62.32 -26.78 -57.15
C VAL A 844 -63.03 -26.33 -58.43
N ARG A 845 -63.54 -27.27 -59.22
CA ARG A 845 -64.29 -26.99 -60.45
C ARG A 845 -65.58 -27.79 -60.57
#